data_AF-A0A2W4NVV9-F1
#
_entry.id   AF-A0A2W4NVV9-F1
#
_cell.length_a   1.000
_cell.length_b   1.000
_cell.length_c   1.000
_cell.angle_alpha   90.00
_cell.angle_beta   90.00
_cell.angle_gamma   90.00
#
_symmetry.space_group_name_H-M   'P 1'
#
loop_
_entity.id
_entity.type
_entity.pdbx_description
1 polymer ?
#
loop_
_entity_poly.entity_id
_entity_poly.type
_entity_poly.pdbx_seq_one_letter_code
_entity_poly.pdbx_strand_id
1 'polypeptide(L)'
;MLSPITGNEKIIEYVGKQLRAATQRTELLNTKRFAERLQALASAPVAELDLVFRGLLDCYSHRYDAWVTSLASRRASDVRARKPRGVHVGGYGWVENLRPERKPESLGCVLAPSLGHAATAAVLRSAEESRSGREREALSIDLDSRRVRKALALLEGVGEGQSLAALLGYRFERDLRSRGLTLMRFVLPFRKLLPLRSDAPPSGTEPTESIAVRDVVDGVALVTRFRAGEDLIGKLETEPPTPTERRALESALAELADTFDAYGDLMLVEAVHQSVQGNYERAGAALAALDRLERPPEPRVARTPRTGVRYAQRVALVLPATDALPEPWRAVPHDVRSRFEPRLNAWIARILGDPGRFVLGAEVRRGGEVIETLSSTLLEVGMTPLSLALACSSSVPNRPALFELELARHFASRVREPAPDAELVLLDTLPPGAAPGSLGGGELRSLLGLVHRLIAGRRALDARDWFPADGVADPALDLGELERRVESVLRPAIERAIDALAASIATNETQALCTALREAAPFAPDAPFGVAAEPEPDLGALVEEASAVLDELQRKHQAFVARLNELRAGAAEGNDVLARARAWTACIRSLLGEEFPVLPFFTPHRVAELGASRADQAALTGGDPFAALTWLQQVAPTRPEVDALVSLMTANDLLEGPALECTVLQLPHQPGRRWAALGQPSDDTLLALVVVGAFTLEGPLTGFSIDGWTELVPAAKETAAVTFHYDAPGARPPQVVLLAQPPDLDQTRWSFESVVETLLESWRLMKIRAVGPKELRALGAGLLPGLYLPEDGTAQVPAVDLETLSAAHRKSSRVLGKRALDE
;
A
#
# COMPACT_ATOMS: atom_id res chain seq x y z
N MET A 1 -99.58 -35.40 12.70
CA MET A 1 -99.04 -34.21 13.39
C MET A 1 -97.55 -34.40 13.58
N LEU A 2 -96.72 -33.86 12.69
CA LEU A 2 -95.26 -33.82 12.85
C LEU A 2 -94.93 -32.62 13.74
N SER A 3 -94.26 -32.85 14.87
CA SER A 3 -93.77 -31.77 15.73
C SER A 3 -92.69 -30.96 14.98
N PRO A 4 -92.70 -29.63 15.01
CA PRO A 4 -91.67 -28.82 14.35
C PRO A 4 -90.31 -29.04 15.05
N ILE A 5 -89.45 -29.85 14.44
CA ILE A 5 -88.16 -30.31 15.03
C ILE A 5 -87.25 -29.13 15.45
N THR A 6 -87.35 -27.97 14.80
CA THR A 6 -86.52 -26.79 15.08
C THR A 6 -87.22 -25.71 15.92
N GLY A 7 -88.52 -25.85 16.22
CA GLY A 7 -89.32 -24.78 16.80
C GLY A 7 -89.28 -23.49 15.98
N ASN A 8 -89.08 -22.34 16.64
CA ASN A 8 -88.91 -21.01 16.03
C ASN A 8 -87.44 -20.65 15.71
N GLU A 9 -86.49 -21.54 15.96
CA GLU A 9 -85.06 -21.29 15.66
C GLU A 9 -84.80 -21.47 14.15
N LYS A 10 -83.90 -20.66 13.58
CA LYS A 10 -83.40 -20.92 12.23
C LYS A 10 -82.64 -22.24 12.22
N ILE A 11 -82.75 -23.02 11.15
CA ILE A 11 -82.11 -24.35 11.01
C ILE A 11 -80.61 -24.31 11.38
N ILE A 12 -79.90 -23.25 10.99
CA ILE A 12 -78.47 -23.09 11.27
C ILE A 12 -78.17 -22.92 12.77
N GLU A 13 -79.04 -22.24 13.51
CA GLU A 13 -78.90 -22.04 14.96
C GLU A 13 -79.21 -23.33 15.70
N TYR A 14 -80.25 -24.05 15.27
CA TYR A 14 -80.61 -25.37 15.81
C TYR A 14 -79.48 -26.39 15.60
N VAL A 15 -78.93 -26.50 14.39
CA VAL A 15 -77.80 -27.40 14.08
C VAL A 15 -76.53 -26.99 14.82
N GLY A 16 -76.21 -25.70 14.89
CA GLY A 16 -75.06 -25.19 15.63
C GLY A 16 -75.16 -25.44 17.15
N LYS A 17 -76.36 -25.45 17.71
CA LYS A 17 -76.64 -25.78 19.11
C LYS A 17 -76.50 -27.27 19.37
N GLN A 18 -77.03 -28.12 18.48
CA GLN A 18 -76.89 -29.58 18.55
C GLN A 18 -75.43 -30.02 18.41
N LEU A 19 -74.65 -29.41 17.50
CA LEU A 19 -73.20 -29.68 17.35
C LEU A 19 -72.39 -29.26 18.58
N ARG A 20 -72.74 -28.15 19.24
CA ARG A 20 -72.09 -27.73 20.49
C ARG A 20 -72.42 -28.66 21.67
N ALA A 21 -73.64 -29.19 21.72
CA ALA A 21 -74.08 -30.17 22.72
C ALA A 21 -73.63 -31.63 22.43
N ALA A 22 -73.02 -31.89 21.27
CA ALA A 22 -72.75 -33.23 20.73
C ALA A 22 -71.64 -34.06 21.42
N THR A 23 -71.26 -33.77 22.67
CA THR A 23 -70.28 -34.60 23.40
C THR A 23 -70.79 -36.02 23.69
N GLN A 24 -72.09 -36.29 23.54
CA GLN A 24 -72.71 -37.59 23.89
C GLN A 24 -73.41 -38.31 22.73
N ARG A 25 -73.37 -37.80 21.49
CA ARG A 25 -73.98 -38.48 20.31
C ARG A 25 -72.92 -38.83 19.27
N THR A 26 -72.63 -40.13 19.13
CA THR A 26 -71.62 -40.69 18.20
C THR A 26 -71.84 -40.27 16.76
N GLU A 27 -73.11 -40.10 16.36
CA GLU A 27 -73.52 -39.70 15.00
C GLU A 27 -73.10 -38.27 14.63
N LEU A 28 -72.96 -37.37 15.62
CA LEU A 28 -72.66 -35.95 15.41
C LEU A 28 -71.17 -35.60 15.65
N LEU A 29 -70.38 -36.54 16.17
CA LEU A 29 -68.96 -36.36 16.49
C LEU A 29 -68.10 -36.12 15.24
N ASN A 30 -68.40 -36.81 14.13
CA ASN A 30 -67.68 -36.62 12.87
C ASN A 30 -67.92 -35.23 12.29
N THR A 31 -69.17 -34.76 12.30
CA THR A 31 -69.56 -33.43 11.81
C THR A 31 -68.96 -32.33 12.69
N LYS A 32 -68.91 -32.53 14.02
CA LYS A 32 -68.25 -31.62 14.94
C LYS A 32 -66.74 -31.54 14.68
N ARG A 33 -66.06 -32.68 14.56
CA ARG A 33 -64.62 -32.73 14.21
C ARG A 33 -64.34 -32.07 12.87
N PHE A 34 -65.20 -32.31 11.87
CA PHE A 34 -65.08 -31.68 10.56
C PHE A 34 -65.15 -30.15 10.66
N ALA A 35 -66.16 -29.61 11.37
CA ALA A 35 -66.30 -28.18 11.59
C ALA A 35 -65.11 -27.56 12.34
N GLU A 36 -64.62 -28.23 13.41
CA GLU A 36 -63.44 -27.80 14.17
C GLU A 36 -62.18 -27.76 13.29
N ARG A 37 -61.98 -28.76 12.42
CA ARG A 37 -60.85 -28.81 11.48
C ARG A 37 -60.97 -27.77 10.37
N LEU A 38 -62.18 -27.51 9.88
CA LEU A 38 -62.43 -26.46 8.89
C LEU A 38 -62.09 -25.07 9.45
N GLN A 39 -62.43 -24.83 10.72
CA GLN A 39 -62.09 -23.58 11.42
C GLN A 39 -60.57 -23.45 11.67
N ALA A 40 -59.89 -24.56 11.96
CA ALA A 40 -58.43 -24.59 12.05
C ALA A 40 -57.76 -24.32 10.68
N LEU A 41 -58.29 -24.87 9.58
CA LEU A 41 -57.80 -24.59 8.23
C LEU A 41 -58.05 -23.13 7.82
N ALA A 42 -59.19 -22.56 8.20
CA ALA A 42 -59.53 -21.17 7.90
C ALA A 42 -58.60 -20.15 8.58
N SER A 43 -57.88 -20.55 9.64
CA SER A 43 -56.92 -19.73 10.37
C SER A 43 -55.45 -20.00 10.01
N ALA A 44 -55.17 -20.94 9.10
CA ALA A 44 -53.81 -21.30 8.70
C ALA A 44 -53.26 -20.38 7.57
N PRO A 45 -51.95 -20.10 7.55
CA PRO A 45 -51.31 -19.33 6.48
C PRO A 45 -51.47 -20.01 5.10
N VAL A 46 -51.73 -19.21 4.06
CA VAL A 46 -51.96 -19.70 2.68
C VAL A 46 -50.77 -20.51 2.15
N ALA A 47 -49.53 -20.11 2.47
CA ALA A 47 -48.33 -20.83 2.04
C ALA A 47 -48.22 -22.23 2.67
N GLU A 48 -48.65 -22.39 3.92
CA GLU A 48 -48.69 -23.71 4.58
C GLU A 48 -49.81 -24.58 4.01
N LEU A 49 -50.97 -24.00 3.75
CA LEU A 49 -52.09 -24.71 3.12
C LEU A 49 -51.72 -25.23 1.71
N ASP A 50 -51.06 -24.41 0.89
CA ASP A 50 -50.58 -24.82 -0.44
C ASP A 50 -49.57 -25.97 -0.35
N LEU A 51 -48.61 -25.89 0.57
CA LEU A 51 -47.60 -26.93 0.75
C LEU A 51 -48.20 -28.25 1.27
N VAL A 52 -49.11 -28.18 2.25
CA VAL A 52 -49.80 -29.36 2.79
C VAL A 52 -50.75 -29.97 1.76
N PHE A 53 -51.45 -29.14 0.98
CA PHE A 53 -52.34 -29.62 -0.08
C PHE A 53 -51.59 -30.34 -1.19
N ARG A 54 -50.46 -29.79 -1.66
CA ARG A 54 -49.59 -30.48 -2.63
C ARG A 54 -49.05 -31.79 -2.08
N GLY A 55 -48.57 -31.78 -0.83
CA GLY A 55 -48.12 -33.00 -0.16
C GLY A 55 -49.22 -34.06 -0.04
N LEU A 56 -50.46 -33.65 0.20
CA LEU A 56 -51.64 -34.53 0.20
C LEU A 56 -51.85 -35.12 -1.20
N LEU A 57 -51.89 -34.29 -2.24
CA LEU A 57 -52.04 -34.75 -3.62
C LEU A 57 -50.93 -35.74 -4.01
N ASP A 58 -49.68 -35.49 -3.63
CA ASP A 58 -48.56 -36.41 -3.88
C ASP A 58 -48.76 -37.76 -3.17
N CYS A 59 -49.24 -37.75 -1.93
CA CYS A 59 -49.62 -38.95 -1.17
C CYS A 59 -50.70 -39.77 -1.89
N TYR A 60 -51.72 -39.12 -2.42
CA TYR A 60 -52.80 -39.79 -3.16
C TYR A 60 -52.47 -40.08 -4.64
N SER A 61 -51.36 -39.56 -5.16
CA SER A 61 -50.96 -39.66 -6.57
C SER A 61 -49.93 -40.75 -6.83
N HIS A 62 -48.77 -40.67 -6.17
CA HIS A 62 -47.60 -41.49 -6.53
C HIS A 62 -46.75 -41.95 -5.34
N ARG A 63 -46.94 -41.37 -4.15
CA ARG A 63 -46.20 -41.76 -2.94
C ARG A 63 -46.78 -42.99 -2.26
N TYR A 64 -46.65 -44.14 -2.91
CA TYR A 64 -47.02 -45.44 -2.32
C TYR A 64 -46.28 -45.69 -0.98
N ASP A 65 -45.03 -45.23 -0.87
CA ASP A 65 -44.25 -45.25 0.37
C ASP A 65 -44.98 -44.57 1.54
N ALA A 66 -45.67 -43.46 1.29
CA ALA A 66 -46.43 -42.72 2.31
C ALA A 66 -47.62 -43.53 2.85
N TRP A 67 -48.28 -44.31 2.00
CA TRP A 67 -49.38 -45.20 2.42
C TRP A 67 -48.88 -46.34 3.30
N VAL A 68 -47.79 -47.00 2.90
CA VAL A 68 -47.19 -48.08 3.69
C VAL A 68 -46.70 -47.54 5.04
N THR A 69 -45.98 -46.41 5.04
CA THR A 69 -45.47 -45.78 6.27
C THR A 69 -46.57 -45.15 7.14
N SER A 70 -47.76 -44.87 6.61
CA SER A 70 -48.90 -44.39 7.40
C SER A 70 -49.34 -45.40 8.47
N LEU A 71 -49.26 -46.70 8.16
CA LEU A 71 -49.57 -47.78 9.11
C LEU A 71 -48.58 -47.79 10.27
N ALA A 72 -47.29 -47.67 9.95
CA ALA A 72 -46.23 -47.55 10.96
C ALA A 72 -46.38 -46.27 11.80
N SER A 73 -46.75 -45.15 11.18
CA SER A 73 -46.97 -43.86 11.85
C SER A 73 -48.16 -43.88 12.81
N ARG A 74 -49.27 -44.52 12.40
CA ARG A 74 -50.44 -44.74 13.25
C ARG A 74 -50.09 -45.64 14.42
N ARG A 75 -49.39 -46.74 14.17
CA ARG A 75 -48.91 -47.66 15.22
C ARG A 75 -47.99 -46.94 16.21
N ALA A 76 -47.06 -46.12 15.72
CA ALA A 76 -46.19 -45.30 16.58
C ALA A 76 -46.99 -44.35 17.48
N SER A 77 -48.05 -43.73 16.96
CA SER A 77 -48.95 -42.85 17.71
C SER A 77 -49.69 -43.60 18.82
N ASP A 78 -50.22 -44.79 18.51
CA ASP A 78 -50.92 -45.66 19.47
C ASP A 78 -49.97 -46.15 20.58
N VAL A 79 -48.75 -46.53 20.22
CA VAL A 79 -47.69 -46.94 21.18
C VAL A 79 -47.33 -45.78 22.09
N ARG A 80 -47.12 -44.58 21.55
CA ARG A 80 -46.77 -43.38 22.34
C ARG A 80 -47.90 -42.93 23.26
N ALA A 81 -49.16 -43.08 22.84
CA ALA A 81 -50.32 -42.81 23.68
C ALA A 81 -50.39 -43.76 24.89
N ARG A 82 -50.02 -45.04 24.73
CA ARG A 82 -50.02 -46.05 25.80
C ARG A 82 -48.76 -46.00 26.68
N LYS A 83 -47.60 -45.76 26.08
CA LYS A 83 -46.28 -45.71 26.73
C LYS A 83 -45.52 -44.48 26.21
N PRO A 84 -45.64 -43.32 26.87
CA PRO A 84 -45.06 -42.08 26.36
C PRO A 84 -43.52 -42.04 26.45
N ARG A 85 -42.91 -42.86 27.33
CA ARG A 85 -41.46 -42.87 27.60
C ARG A 85 -40.78 -44.15 27.12
N GLY A 86 -39.52 -44.04 26.68
CA GLY A 86 -38.69 -45.14 26.16
C GLY A 86 -38.39 -44.99 24.66
N VAL A 87 -37.11 -44.87 24.30
CA VAL A 87 -36.58 -44.87 22.93
C VAL A 87 -35.27 -45.65 22.95
N HIS A 88 -35.06 -46.54 21.99
CA HIS A 88 -33.75 -47.14 21.74
C HIS A 88 -33.08 -46.39 20.59
N VAL A 89 -31.78 -46.11 20.74
CA VAL A 89 -30.98 -45.43 19.72
C VAL A 89 -29.93 -46.40 19.21
N GLY A 90 -29.78 -46.46 17.89
CA GLY A 90 -28.78 -47.30 17.23
C GLY A 90 -28.34 -46.66 15.91
N GLY A 91 -27.20 -47.11 15.39
CA GLY A 91 -26.68 -46.70 14.09
C GLY A 91 -26.96 -47.77 13.03
N TYR A 92 -27.18 -47.35 11.79
CA TYR A 92 -27.27 -48.23 10.63
C TYR A 92 -26.53 -47.59 9.44
N GLY A 93 -26.11 -48.41 8.48
CA GLY A 93 -25.48 -47.96 7.25
C GLY A 93 -25.60 -49.02 6.16
N TRP A 94 -25.87 -48.59 4.93
CA TRP A 94 -26.01 -49.46 3.78
C TRP A 94 -25.01 -49.02 2.71
N VAL A 95 -24.43 -49.97 2.00
CA VAL A 95 -23.54 -49.71 0.87
C VAL A 95 -24.09 -50.44 -0.34
N GLU A 96 -24.18 -49.74 -1.47
CA GLU A 96 -24.72 -50.29 -2.71
C GLU A 96 -23.73 -50.19 -3.85
N ASN A 97 -23.90 -51.05 -4.86
CA ASN A 97 -23.23 -50.94 -6.15
C ASN A 97 -21.71 -50.81 -6.00
N LEU A 98 -21.12 -51.56 -5.06
CA LEU A 98 -19.69 -51.62 -4.85
C LEU A 98 -19.01 -51.93 -6.19
N ARG A 99 -18.19 -50.99 -6.65
CA ARG A 99 -17.33 -51.16 -7.82
C ARG A 99 -15.88 -51.10 -7.35
N PRO A 100 -14.97 -51.85 -7.99
CA PRO A 100 -13.54 -51.71 -7.69
C PRO A 100 -13.09 -50.28 -8.01
N GLU A 101 -12.58 -49.57 -7.01
CA GLU A 101 -11.93 -48.27 -7.16
C GLU A 101 -10.60 -48.48 -7.93
N ARG A 102 -10.48 -47.87 -9.11
CA ARG A 102 -9.22 -47.88 -9.90
C ARG A 102 -8.50 -46.54 -9.86
N LYS A 103 -9.06 -45.54 -9.17
CA LYS A 103 -8.48 -44.21 -8.99
C LYS A 103 -7.79 -44.15 -7.64
N PRO A 104 -6.69 -43.39 -7.51
CA PRO A 104 -6.06 -43.17 -6.21
C PRO A 104 -7.05 -42.49 -5.25
N GLU A 105 -7.08 -42.92 -3.98
CA GLU A 105 -7.95 -42.36 -2.93
C GLU A 105 -7.72 -40.85 -2.70
N SER A 106 -6.54 -40.34 -3.07
CA SER A 106 -6.19 -38.92 -2.97
C SER A 106 -5.30 -38.48 -4.12
N LEU A 107 -5.52 -37.24 -4.58
CA LEU A 107 -4.66 -36.55 -5.53
C LEU A 107 -3.49 -35.82 -4.84
N GLY A 108 -3.30 -36.03 -3.53
CA GLY A 108 -2.20 -35.48 -2.75
C GLY A 108 -2.53 -34.17 -2.04
N CYS A 109 -1.49 -33.39 -1.73
CA CYS A 109 -1.59 -32.11 -1.05
C CYS A 109 -0.77 -31.02 -1.74
N VAL A 110 -1.22 -29.78 -1.62
CA VAL A 110 -0.51 -28.58 -2.06
C VAL A 110 -0.07 -27.80 -0.84
N LEU A 111 1.24 -27.65 -0.68
CA LEU A 111 1.83 -26.72 0.29
C LEU A 111 1.74 -25.30 -0.27
N ALA A 112 1.20 -24.38 0.51
CA ALA A 112 1.02 -22.99 0.14
C ALA A 112 1.61 -22.06 1.22
N PRO A 113 2.07 -20.86 0.85
CA PRO A 113 2.77 -19.97 1.78
C PRO A 113 1.86 -19.32 2.84
N SER A 114 0.53 -19.49 2.75
CA SER A 114 -0.43 -19.02 3.75
C SER A 114 -1.77 -19.71 3.59
N LEU A 115 -2.65 -19.57 4.59
CA LEU A 115 -4.02 -20.09 4.55
C LEU A 115 -4.81 -19.52 3.35
N GLY A 116 -4.65 -18.24 3.04
CA GLY A 116 -5.30 -17.62 1.88
C GLY A 116 -4.87 -18.27 0.57
N HIS A 117 -3.57 -18.52 0.39
CA HIS A 117 -3.06 -19.22 -0.80
C HIS A 117 -3.52 -20.69 -0.86
N ALA A 118 -3.56 -21.40 0.27
CA ALA A 118 -4.05 -22.77 0.33
C ALA A 118 -5.53 -22.86 -0.07
N ALA A 119 -6.36 -21.93 0.41
CA ALA A 119 -7.77 -21.85 0.05
C ALA A 119 -7.97 -21.49 -1.43
N THR A 120 -7.18 -20.56 -1.99
CA THR A 120 -7.18 -20.26 -3.43
C THR A 120 -6.86 -21.50 -4.25
N ALA A 121 -5.79 -22.22 -3.91
CA ALA A 121 -5.41 -23.46 -4.59
C ALA A 121 -6.51 -24.53 -4.50
N ALA A 122 -7.16 -24.66 -3.33
CA ALA A 122 -8.27 -25.59 -3.14
C ALA A 122 -9.48 -25.26 -4.05
N VAL A 123 -9.85 -23.99 -4.16
CA VAL A 123 -10.95 -23.53 -5.01
C VAL A 123 -10.64 -23.77 -6.48
N LEU A 124 -9.45 -23.41 -6.93
CA LEU A 124 -9.03 -23.62 -8.33
C LEU A 124 -9.00 -25.10 -8.68
N ARG A 125 -8.46 -25.93 -7.79
CA ARG A 125 -8.39 -27.38 -7.99
C ARG A 125 -9.78 -28.02 -8.01
N SER A 126 -10.66 -27.64 -7.08
CA SER A 126 -12.05 -28.10 -7.07
C SER A 126 -12.80 -27.66 -8.34
N ALA A 127 -12.54 -26.43 -8.82
CA ALA A 127 -13.10 -25.95 -10.06
C ALA A 127 -12.62 -26.78 -11.26
N GLU A 128 -11.32 -27.06 -11.37
CA GLU A 128 -10.75 -27.92 -12.42
C GLU A 128 -11.41 -29.32 -12.42
N GLU A 129 -11.56 -29.93 -11.25
CA GLU A 129 -12.14 -31.28 -11.10
C GLU A 129 -13.66 -31.33 -11.40
N SER A 130 -14.39 -30.25 -11.11
CA SER A 130 -15.84 -30.18 -11.37
C SER A 130 -16.20 -30.00 -12.84
N ARG A 131 -15.21 -29.69 -13.71
CA ARG A 131 -15.41 -29.32 -15.11
C ARG A 131 -14.88 -30.39 -16.06
N SER A 132 -15.33 -30.33 -17.31
CA SER A 132 -14.91 -31.27 -18.37
C SER A 132 -14.64 -30.54 -19.69
N GLY A 133 -13.76 -31.09 -20.54
CA GLY A 133 -13.41 -30.50 -21.84
C GLY A 133 -12.63 -29.18 -21.69
N ARG A 134 -12.90 -28.20 -22.54
CA ARG A 134 -12.19 -26.91 -22.57
C ARG A 134 -12.31 -26.10 -21.28
N GLU A 135 -13.43 -26.22 -20.55
CA GLU A 135 -13.61 -25.55 -19.25
C GLU A 135 -12.63 -26.08 -18.20
N ARG A 136 -12.25 -27.35 -18.30
CA ARG A 136 -11.22 -27.94 -17.44
C ARG A 136 -9.84 -27.43 -17.80
N GLU A 137 -9.52 -27.36 -19.08
CA GLU A 137 -8.23 -26.84 -19.58
C GLU A 137 -8.01 -25.39 -19.16
N ALA A 138 -9.05 -24.54 -19.20
CA ALA A 138 -8.97 -23.14 -18.77
C ALA A 138 -8.69 -22.97 -17.26
N LEU A 139 -8.96 -23.99 -16.45
CA LEU A 139 -8.71 -24.00 -15.01
C LEU A 139 -7.46 -24.82 -14.62
N SER A 140 -6.80 -25.43 -15.61
CA SER A 140 -5.54 -26.14 -15.45
C SER A 140 -4.38 -25.15 -15.42
N ILE A 141 -4.27 -24.43 -14.29
CA ILE A 141 -3.33 -23.33 -14.13
C ILE A 141 -1.97 -23.83 -13.67
N ASP A 142 -0.90 -23.38 -14.35
CA ASP A 142 0.48 -23.65 -13.97
C ASP A 142 1.26 -22.33 -13.79
N LEU A 143 1.49 -21.89 -12.56
CA LEU A 143 2.23 -20.65 -12.29
C LEU A 143 3.64 -20.94 -11.75
N ASP A 144 4.55 -21.34 -12.63
CA ASP A 144 5.97 -21.42 -12.31
C ASP A 144 6.61 -20.01 -12.13
N SER A 145 7.80 -19.95 -11.52
CA SER A 145 8.49 -18.67 -11.29
C SER A 145 8.86 -17.91 -12.57
N ARG A 146 9.04 -18.59 -13.70
CA ARG A 146 9.34 -17.97 -15.01
C ARG A 146 8.07 -17.29 -15.55
N ARG A 147 6.92 -17.96 -15.53
CA ARG A 147 5.62 -17.46 -15.97
C ARG A 147 5.16 -16.29 -15.10
N VAL A 148 5.28 -16.39 -13.78
CA VAL A 148 4.94 -15.29 -12.86
C VAL A 148 5.79 -14.04 -13.14
N ARG A 149 7.13 -14.18 -13.30
CA ARG A 149 8.00 -13.02 -13.61
C ARG A 149 7.66 -12.37 -14.94
N LYS A 150 7.35 -13.15 -15.97
CA LYS A 150 6.94 -12.62 -17.28
C LYS A 150 5.61 -11.86 -17.19
N ALA A 151 4.64 -12.43 -16.50
CA ALA A 151 3.33 -11.82 -16.29
C ALA A 151 3.45 -10.51 -15.48
N LEU A 152 4.21 -10.49 -14.38
CA LEU A 152 4.50 -9.28 -13.59
C LEU A 152 5.13 -8.18 -14.45
N ALA A 153 6.11 -8.51 -15.29
CA ALA A 153 6.74 -7.54 -16.16
C ALA A 153 5.81 -7.01 -17.29
N LEU A 154 4.73 -7.74 -17.62
CA LEU A 154 3.68 -7.20 -18.49
C LEU A 154 2.74 -6.28 -17.71
N LEU A 155 2.33 -6.68 -16.51
CA LEU A 155 1.46 -5.89 -15.63
C LEU A 155 2.08 -4.54 -15.27
N GLU A 156 3.38 -4.50 -15.02
CA GLU A 156 4.13 -3.27 -14.75
C GLU A 156 4.06 -2.31 -15.96
N GLY A 157 4.37 -2.80 -17.17
CA GLY A 157 4.29 -1.99 -18.39
C GLY A 157 2.88 -1.48 -18.70
N VAL A 158 1.84 -2.30 -18.47
CA VAL A 158 0.43 -1.85 -18.59
C VAL A 158 0.11 -0.81 -17.50
N GLY A 159 0.64 -1.01 -16.29
CA GLY A 159 0.54 -0.08 -15.17
C GLY A 159 1.15 1.30 -15.42
N GLU A 160 2.16 1.39 -16.28
CA GLU A 160 2.82 2.61 -16.77
C GLU A 160 2.10 3.26 -17.96
N GLY A 161 0.99 2.66 -18.45
CA GLY A 161 0.18 3.20 -19.54
C GLY A 161 0.50 2.65 -20.93
N GLN A 162 1.35 1.63 -21.05
CA GLN A 162 1.61 0.96 -22.34
C GLN A 162 0.49 -0.03 -22.66
N SER A 163 0.12 -0.18 -23.94
CA SER A 163 -0.87 -1.18 -24.33
C SER A 163 -0.28 -2.61 -24.25
N LEU A 164 -1.08 -3.58 -23.80
CA LEU A 164 -0.65 -4.98 -23.75
C LEU A 164 -0.24 -5.51 -25.14
N ALA A 165 -0.95 -5.07 -26.19
CA ALA A 165 -0.65 -5.39 -27.58
C ALA A 165 0.75 -4.91 -27.99
N ALA A 166 1.14 -3.69 -27.60
CA ALA A 166 2.48 -3.18 -27.86
C ALA A 166 3.56 -3.94 -27.08
N LEU A 167 3.34 -4.19 -25.78
CA LEU A 167 4.29 -4.92 -24.92
C LEU A 167 4.59 -6.34 -25.44
N LEU A 168 3.55 -7.07 -25.85
CA LEU A 168 3.69 -8.38 -26.47
C LEU A 168 4.40 -8.29 -27.83
N GLY A 169 4.07 -7.28 -28.65
CA GLY A 169 4.75 -7.01 -29.91
C GLY A 169 6.25 -6.74 -29.75
N TYR A 170 6.63 -5.85 -28.83
CA TYR A 170 8.04 -5.58 -28.52
C TYR A 170 8.79 -6.84 -28.06
N ARG A 171 8.15 -7.66 -27.23
CA ARG A 171 8.74 -8.94 -26.78
C ARG A 171 8.95 -9.90 -27.92
N PHE A 172 7.97 -10.04 -28.82
CA PHE A 172 8.08 -10.88 -30.00
C PHE A 172 9.24 -10.44 -30.91
N GLU A 173 9.31 -9.16 -31.25
CA GLU A 173 10.38 -8.64 -32.11
C GLU A 173 11.76 -8.76 -31.45
N ARG A 174 11.84 -8.54 -30.14
CA ARG A 174 13.08 -8.74 -29.36
C ARG A 174 13.48 -10.21 -29.33
N ASP A 175 12.53 -11.13 -29.16
CA ASP A 175 12.79 -12.58 -29.17
C ASP A 175 13.35 -13.01 -30.53
N LEU A 176 12.72 -12.57 -31.63
CA LEU A 176 13.23 -12.82 -32.99
C LEU A 176 14.65 -12.29 -33.18
N ARG A 177 14.94 -11.06 -32.71
CA ARG A 177 16.30 -10.48 -32.78
C ARG A 177 17.31 -11.30 -31.98
N SER A 178 16.93 -11.78 -30.79
CA SER A 178 17.81 -12.56 -29.93
C SER A 178 18.12 -13.96 -30.46
N ARG A 179 17.18 -14.56 -31.22
CA ARG A 179 17.33 -15.90 -31.81
C ARG A 179 18.19 -15.90 -33.08
N GLY A 180 18.30 -14.78 -33.79
CA GLY A 180 19.22 -14.64 -34.90
C GLY A 180 18.89 -13.47 -35.83
N LEU A 181 19.93 -12.84 -36.38
CA LEU A 181 19.81 -11.69 -37.29
C LEU A 181 19.02 -12.01 -38.57
N THR A 182 19.05 -13.26 -39.04
CA THR A 182 18.29 -13.70 -40.22
C THR A 182 16.77 -13.65 -40.01
N LEU A 183 16.29 -13.78 -38.76
CA LEU A 183 14.86 -13.70 -38.44
C LEU A 183 14.33 -12.27 -38.46
N MET A 184 15.21 -11.25 -38.41
CA MET A 184 14.81 -9.84 -38.44
C MET A 184 14.08 -9.47 -39.74
N ARG A 185 14.32 -10.19 -40.85
CA ARG A 185 13.60 -9.96 -42.11
C ARG A 185 12.10 -10.19 -42.02
N PHE A 186 11.63 -10.98 -41.03
CA PHE A 186 10.22 -11.27 -40.81
C PHE A 186 9.49 -10.23 -39.95
N VAL A 187 10.21 -9.34 -39.25
CA VAL A 187 9.60 -8.33 -38.36
C VAL A 187 8.67 -7.38 -39.14
N LEU A 188 9.16 -6.76 -40.22
CA LEU A 188 8.34 -5.85 -41.02
C LEU A 188 7.12 -6.53 -41.68
N PRO A 189 7.24 -7.75 -42.25
CA PRO A 189 6.10 -8.55 -42.69
C PRO A 189 5.04 -8.79 -41.61
N PHE A 190 5.44 -9.14 -40.38
CA PHE A 190 4.49 -9.29 -39.27
C PHE A 190 3.82 -7.96 -38.91
N ARG A 191 4.55 -6.83 -38.95
CA ARG A 191 3.98 -5.50 -38.70
C ARG A 191 2.95 -5.11 -39.77
N LYS A 192 3.17 -5.52 -41.02
CA LYS A 192 2.21 -5.32 -42.12
C LYS A 192 0.97 -6.21 -41.99
N LEU A 193 1.17 -7.47 -41.59
CA LEU A 193 0.08 -8.44 -41.42
C LEU A 193 -0.85 -8.05 -40.26
N LEU A 194 -0.27 -7.58 -39.16
CA LEU A 194 -0.97 -7.21 -37.93
C LEU A 194 -0.43 -5.88 -37.37
N PRO A 195 -0.81 -4.75 -37.97
CA PRO A 195 -0.36 -3.44 -37.49
C PRO A 195 -1.06 -3.09 -36.17
N LEU A 196 -0.30 -2.58 -35.20
CA LEU A 196 -0.87 -2.00 -33.98
C LEU A 196 -1.71 -0.78 -34.35
N ARG A 197 -3.02 -0.82 -34.03
CA ARG A 197 -3.93 0.31 -34.19
C ARG A 197 -4.05 1.04 -32.85
N SER A 198 -3.82 2.35 -32.85
CA SER A 198 -4.12 3.19 -31.68
C SER A 198 -5.59 3.57 -31.72
N ASP A 199 -6.33 3.31 -30.63
CA ASP A 199 -7.74 3.68 -30.47
C ASP A 199 -7.92 5.12 -29.93
N ALA A 200 -6.85 5.91 -29.79
CA ALA A 200 -6.96 7.30 -29.34
C ALA A 200 -7.30 8.24 -30.52
N PRO A 201 -8.44 8.98 -30.50
CA PRO A 201 -8.59 10.14 -31.37
C PRO A 201 -7.57 11.22 -30.96
N PRO A 202 -7.00 11.98 -31.90
CA PRO A 202 -6.06 13.05 -31.57
C PRO A 202 -6.80 14.14 -30.78
N SER A 203 -6.57 14.19 -29.47
CA SER A 203 -7.06 15.26 -28.60
C SER A 203 -5.96 16.31 -28.43
N GLY A 204 -6.04 17.39 -29.23
CA GLY A 204 -5.25 18.61 -29.03
C GLY A 204 -4.64 19.20 -30.30
N THR A 205 -4.72 20.52 -30.44
CA THR A 205 -4.06 21.35 -31.48
C THR A 205 -2.63 21.74 -31.09
N GLU A 206 -1.90 20.85 -30.41
CA GLU A 206 -0.46 20.99 -30.19
C GLU A 206 0.25 19.87 -30.93
N PRO A 207 1.38 20.16 -31.63
CA PRO A 207 2.16 19.13 -32.28
C PRO A 207 2.82 18.28 -31.19
N THR A 208 2.09 17.25 -30.75
CA THR A 208 2.66 16.18 -29.96
C THR A 208 3.61 15.44 -30.90
N GLU A 209 4.90 15.37 -30.57
CA GLU A 209 5.80 14.38 -31.17
C GLU A 209 5.37 12.97 -30.71
N SER A 210 4.18 12.52 -31.12
CA SER A 210 3.78 11.13 -31.07
C SER A 210 4.34 10.42 -32.31
N ILE A 211 5.65 10.53 -32.51
CA ILE A 211 6.37 9.71 -33.48
C ILE A 211 6.57 8.36 -32.78
N ALA A 212 5.82 7.31 -33.19
CA ALA A 212 6.13 5.87 -33.06
C ALA A 212 4.97 4.90 -32.68
N VAL A 213 3.69 5.18 -32.95
CA VAL A 213 2.62 4.15 -32.76
C VAL A 213 2.35 3.29 -34.01
N ARG A 214 3.16 3.42 -35.07
CA ARG A 214 3.09 2.55 -36.28
C ARG A 214 4.19 1.49 -36.38
N ASP A 215 5.07 1.39 -35.38
CA ASP A 215 6.33 0.66 -35.52
C ASP A 215 6.37 -0.71 -34.85
N VAL A 216 5.24 -1.31 -34.45
CA VAL A 216 5.25 -2.59 -33.73
C VAL A 216 4.09 -3.48 -34.15
N VAL A 217 4.31 -4.79 -34.15
CA VAL A 217 3.27 -5.81 -34.37
C VAL A 217 2.24 -5.76 -33.24
N ASP A 218 0.95 -5.88 -33.56
CA ASP A 218 -0.08 -6.12 -32.55
C ASP A 218 0.08 -7.52 -31.94
N GLY A 219 0.69 -7.59 -30.76
CA GLY A 219 0.99 -8.86 -30.09
C GLY A 219 -0.25 -9.62 -29.61
N VAL A 220 -1.33 -8.94 -29.25
CA VAL A 220 -2.59 -9.61 -28.83
C VAL A 220 -3.27 -10.24 -30.03
N ALA A 221 -3.39 -9.50 -31.14
CA ALA A 221 -3.93 -10.04 -32.39
C ALA A 221 -3.09 -11.21 -32.92
N LEU A 222 -1.77 -11.11 -32.79
CA LEU A 222 -0.82 -12.16 -33.19
C LEU A 222 -1.05 -13.46 -32.41
N VAL A 223 -1.10 -13.39 -31.07
CA VAL A 223 -1.35 -14.58 -30.22
C VAL A 223 -2.75 -15.14 -30.45
N THR A 224 -3.77 -14.29 -30.57
CA THR A 224 -5.16 -14.73 -30.72
C THR A 224 -5.35 -15.54 -32.00
N ARG A 225 -4.81 -15.07 -33.13
CA ARG A 225 -4.87 -15.79 -34.41
C ARG A 225 -4.02 -17.05 -34.41
N PHE A 226 -2.85 -17.02 -33.78
CA PHE A 226 -2.01 -18.21 -33.63
C PHE A 226 -2.72 -19.31 -32.85
N ARG A 227 -3.37 -18.99 -31.72
CA ARG A 227 -4.16 -19.94 -30.91
C ARG A 227 -5.38 -20.48 -31.65
N ALA A 228 -5.94 -19.72 -32.59
CA ALA A 228 -7.02 -20.19 -33.45
C ALA A 228 -6.57 -21.20 -34.53
N GLY A 229 -5.27 -21.51 -34.61
CA GLY A 229 -4.71 -22.46 -35.58
C GLY A 229 -4.46 -21.86 -36.96
N GLU A 230 -4.42 -20.53 -37.08
CA GLU A 230 -4.13 -19.84 -38.33
C GLU A 230 -2.64 -19.95 -38.70
N ASP A 231 -2.33 -20.34 -39.95
CA ASP A 231 -0.95 -20.32 -40.45
C ASP A 231 -0.51 -18.89 -40.78
N LEU A 232 -0.07 -18.17 -39.75
CA LEU A 232 0.41 -16.80 -39.86
C LEU A 232 1.70 -16.69 -40.67
N ILE A 233 2.57 -17.70 -40.59
CA ILE A 233 3.88 -17.71 -41.27
C ILE A 233 3.67 -17.88 -42.78
N GLY A 234 2.74 -18.74 -43.20
CA GLY A 234 2.38 -18.92 -44.60
C GLY A 234 1.71 -17.71 -45.26
N LYS A 235 1.20 -16.76 -44.47
CA LYS A 235 0.54 -15.53 -44.94
C LYS A 235 1.47 -14.33 -45.07
N LEU A 236 2.75 -14.47 -44.72
CA LEU A 236 3.73 -13.39 -44.85
C LEU A 236 4.06 -13.14 -46.33
N GLU A 237 3.97 -11.89 -46.77
CA GLU A 237 4.38 -11.47 -48.11
C GLU A 237 5.92 -11.39 -48.23
N THR A 238 6.60 -12.53 -48.07
CA THR A 238 8.07 -12.67 -48.13
C THR A 238 8.51 -13.96 -48.82
N GLU A 239 9.82 -14.09 -49.09
CA GLU A 239 10.42 -15.37 -49.42
C GLU A 239 10.07 -16.44 -48.36
N PRO A 240 9.83 -17.69 -48.78
CA PRO A 240 9.45 -18.75 -47.86
C PRO A 240 10.56 -18.99 -46.83
N PRO A 241 10.23 -19.10 -45.53
CA PRO A 241 11.22 -19.38 -44.51
C PRO A 241 11.80 -20.78 -44.73
N THR A 242 13.09 -20.93 -44.46
CA THR A 242 13.73 -22.25 -44.40
C THR A 242 13.09 -23.11 -43.29
N PRO A 243 13.19 -24.46 -43.33
CA PRO A 243 12.65 -25.31 -42.27
C PRO A 243 13.18 -25.00 -40.86
N THR A 244 14.38 -24.43 -40.76
CA THR A 244 14.97 -23.98 -39.49
C THR A 244 14.37 -22.67 -39.02
N GLU A 245 14.19 -21.69 -39.91
CA GLU A 245 13.53 -20.42 -39.60
C GLU A 245 12.06 -20.61 -39.25
N ARG A 246 11.34 -21.48 -39.97
CA ARG A 246 9.94 -21.80 -39.68
C ARG A 246 9.78 -22.33 -38.25
N ARG A 247 10.62 -23.28 -37.83
CA ARG A 247 10.63 -23.80 -36.45
C ARG A 247 10.97 -22.72 -35.42
N ALA A 248 11.90 -21.81 -35.74
CA ALA A 248 12.25 -20.71 -34.85
C ALA A 248 11.09 -19.70 -34.69
N LEU A 249 10.38 -19.38 -35.78
CA LEU A 249 9.18 -18.53 -35.77
C LEU A 249 8.03 -19.18 -35.00
N GLU A 250 7.75 -20.46 -35.23
CA GLU A 250 6.74 -21.22 -34.48
C GLU A 250 7.07 -21.26 -32.98
N SER A 251 8.34 -21.45 -32.64
CA SER A 251 8.79 -21.43 -31.25
C SER A 251 8.66 -20.03 -30.61
N ALA A 252 8.92 -18.96 -31.35
CA ALA A 252 8.72 -17.58 -30.86
C ALA A 252 7.24 -17.26 -30.64
N LEU A 253 6.35 -17.69 -31.56
CA LEU A 253 4.91 -17.56 -31.42
C LEU A 253 4.37 -18.37 -30.24
N ALA A 254 4.86 -19.59 -30.03
CA ALA A 254 4.50 -20.42 -28.89
C ALA A 254 4.94 -19.79 -27.56
N GLU A 255 6.16 -19.24 -27.49
CA GLU A 255 6.68 -18.55 -26.29
C GLU A 255 5.89 -17.26 -25.98
N LEU A 256 5.47 -16.54 -27.02
CA LEU A 256 4.59 -15.37 -26.87
C LEU A 256 3.20 -15.79 -26.37
N ALA A 257 2.64 -16.87 -26.91
CA ALA A 257 1.37 -17.42 -26.48
C ALA A 257 1.41 -17.90 -25.03
N ASP A 258 2.48 -18.58 -24.59
CA ASP A 258 2.71 -18.96 -23.19
C ASP A 258 2.80 -17.72 -22.27
N THR A 259 3.43 -16.65 -22.75
CA THR A 259 3.56 -15.40 -21.98
C THR A 259 2.22 -14.70 -21.79
N PHE A 260 1.37 -14.65 -22.83
CA PHE A 260 0.01 -14.12 -22.73
C PHE A 260 -0.88 -15.01 -21.84
N ASP A 261 -0.69 -16.32 -21.90
CA ASP A 261 -1.37 -17.29 -21.03
C ASP A 261 -1.03 -17.07 -19.56
N ALA A 262 0.26 -16.92 -19.26
CA ALA A 262 0.73 -16.66 -17.90
C ALA A 262 0.15 -15.36 -17.31
N TYR A 263 -0.06 -14.34 -18.15
CA TYR A 263 -0.77 -13.12 -17.75
C TYR A 263 -2.24 -13.44 -17.42
N GLY A 264 -2.90 -14.20 -18.30
CA GLY A 264 -4.25 -14.74 -18.11
C GLY A 264 -4.43 -15.45 -16.77
N ASP A 265 -3.60 -16.46 -16.57
CA ASP A 265 -3.58 -17.30 -15.38
C ASP A 265 -3.30 -16.50 -14.11
N LEU A 266 -2.31 -15.61 -14.12
CA LEU A 266 -1.98 -14.82 -12.93
C LEU A 266 -3.14 -13.92 -12.50
N MET A 267 -3.85 -13.31 -13.43
CA MET A 267 -5.01 -12.46 -13.12
C MET A 267 -6.23 -13.27 -12.70
N LEU A 268 -6.45 -14.45 -13.31
CA LEU A 268 -7.51 -15.36 -12.87
C LEU A 268 -7.25 -15.85 -11.44
N VAL A 269 -6.01 -16.26 -11.14
CA VAL A 269 -5.61 -16.68 -9.79
C VAL A 269 -5.71 -15.51 -8.81
N GLU A 270 -5.32 -14.29 -9.18
CA GLU A 270 -5.49 -13.10 -8.33
C GLU A 270 -6.97 -12.82 -8.05
N ALA A 271 -7.84 -12.91 -9.05
CA ALA A 271 -9.28 -12.71 -8.87
C ALA A 271 -9.89 -13.72 -7.89
N VAL A 272 -9.51 -15.00 -8.00
CA VAL A 272 -9.94 -16.04 -7.06
C VAL A 272 -9.32 -15.78 -5.67
N HIS A 273 -8.05 -15.40 -5.60
CA HIS A 273 -7.37 -15.10 -4.34
C HIS A 273 -8.04 -13.97 -3.57
N GLN A 274 -8.37 -12.87 -4.25
CA GLN A 274 -9.08 -11.74 -3.65
C GLN A 274 -10.52 -12.11 -3.27
N SER A 275 -11.21 -12.92 -4.07
CA SER A 275 -12.56 -13.40 -3.77
C SER A 275 -12.59 -14.26 -2.49
N VAL A 276 -11.61 -15.15 -2.32
CA VAL A 276 -11.46 -15.98 -1.11
C VAL A 276 -11.15 -15.12 0.12
N GLN A 277 -10.44 -14.00 -0.04
CA GLN A 277 -10.17 -13.05 1.04
C GLN A 277 -11.33 -12.07 1.31
N GLY A 278 -12.43 -12.13 0.55
CA GLY A 278 -13.56 -11.20 0.67
C GLY A 278 -13.37 -9.84 0.01
N ASN A 279 -12.29 -9.65 -0.76
CA ASN A 279 -11.97 -8.39 -1.45
C ASN A 279 -12.58 -8.38 -2.87
N TYR A 280 -13.92 -8.37 -2.96
CA TYR A 280 -14.63 -8.49 -4.24
C TYR A 280 -14.35 -7.37 -5.24
N GLU A 281 -14.11 -6.13 -4.78
CA GLU A 281 -13.74 -5.01 -5.66
C GLU A 281 -12.43 -5.28 -6.39
N ARG A 282 -11.43 -5.80 -5.66
CA ARG A 282 -10.10 -6.09 -6.20
C ARG A 282 -10.13 -7.33 -7.10
N ALA A 283 -10.98 -8.30 -6.78
CA ALA A 283 -11.27 -9.43 -7.67
C ALA A 283 -11.91 -8.95 -8.99
N GLY A 284 -12.88 -8.04 -8.91
CA GLY A 284 -13.51 -7.42 -10.08
C GLY A 284 -12.50 -6.65 -10.94
N ALA A 285 -11.59 -5.90 -10.32
CA ALA A 285 -10.54 -5.18 -11.03
C ALA A 285 -9.56 -6.13 -11.77
N ALA A 286 -9.18 -7.26 -11.16
CA ALA A 286 -8.34 -8.27 -11.80
C ALA A 286 -9.05 -8.92 -13.02
N LEU A 287 -10.35 -9.18 -12.92
CA LEU A 287 -11.15 -9.69 -14.05
C LEU A 287 -11.36 -8.63 -15.15
N ALA A 288 -11.57 -7.36 -14.77
CA ALA A 288 -11.68 -6.27 -15.73
C ALA A 288 -10.38 -6.06 -16.51
N ALA A 289 -9.21 -6.26 -15.87
CA ALA A 289 -7.91 -6.23 -16.54
C ALA A 289 -7.70 -7.37 -17.54
N LEU A 290 -8.40 -8.50 -17.37
CA LEU A 290 -8.44 -9.59 -18.35
C LEU A 290 -9.35 -9.28 -19.54
N ASP A 291 -10.55 -8.75 -19.26
CA ASP A 291 -11.60 -8.53 -20.25
C ASP A 291 -11.38 -7.26 -21.08
N ARG A 292 -11.04 -6.16 -20.41
CA ARG A 292 -10.99 -4.80 -20.99
C ARG A 292 -9.58 -4.26 -21.16
N LEU A 293 -8.55 -5.00 -20.72
CA LEU A 293 -7.16 -4.57 -20.71
C LEU A 293 -6.97 -3.21 -19.98
N GLU A 294 -7.83 -2.92 -19.01
CA GLU A 294 -7.71 -1.78 -18.10
C GLU A 294 -6.48 -1.93 -17.19
N ARG A 295 -6.12 -0.86 -16.47
CA ARG A 295 -4.96 -0.86 -15.57
C ARG A 295 -5.09 -1.97 -14.52
N PRO A 296 -4.23 -2.99 -14.53
CA PRO A 296 -4.36 -4.13 -13.63
C PRO A 296 -3.98 -3.75 -12.19
N PRO A 297 -4.66 -4.32 -11.17
CA PRO A 297 -4.19 -4.20 -9.80
C PRO A 297 -2.89 -4.98 -9.61
N GLU A 298 -2.03 -4.53 -8.69
CA GLU A 298 -0.84 -5.29 -8.33
C GLU A 298 -1.23 -6.65 -7.71
N PRO A 299 -0.75 -7.80 -8.25
CA PRO A 299 -1.16 -9.12 -7.79
C PRO A 299 -0.57 -9.44 -6.41
N ARG A 300 -1.43 -9.72 -5.43
CA ARG A 300 -1.00 -10.14 -4.10
C ARG A 300 -0.73 -11.63 -4.01
N VAL A 301 -1.34 -12.44 -4.88
CA VAL A 301 -1.12 -13.89 -4.90
C VAL A 301 0.31 -14.30 -5.32
N ALA A 302 1.03 -13.41 -6.00
CA ALA A 302 2.45 -13.61 -6.30
C ALA A 302 3.36 -13.25 -5.11
N ARG A 303 2.84 -12.53 -4.11
CA ARG A 303 3.61 -12.12 -2.93
C ARG A 303 3.53 -13.19 -1.86
N THR A 304 4.67 -13.77 -1.52
CA THR A 304 4.79 -14.62 -0.33
C THR A 304 4.68 -13.73 0.91
N PRO A 305 3.65 -13.89 1.76
CA PRO A 305 3.62 -13.19 3.04
C PRO A 305 4.82 -13.61 3.87
N ARG A 306 5.59 -12.63 4.34
CA ARG A 306 6.70 -12.84 5.27
C ARG A 306 6.39 -12.12 6.56
N THR A 307 6.50 -12.83 7.67
CA THR A 307 6.56 -12.24 8.99
C THR A 307 7.99 -11.78 9.26
N GLY A 308 8.14 -10.87 10.19
CA GLY A 308 9.44 -10.32 10.49
C GLY A 308 9.36 -9.23 11.52
N VAL A 309 10.54 -8.86 11.98
CA VAL A 309 10.73 -7.84 13.00
C VAL A 309 11.07 -6.53 12.32
N ARG A 310 10.41 -5.45 12.74
CA ARG A 310 10.74 -4.11 12.24
C ARG A 310 12.01 -3.62 12.92
N TYR A 311 12.97 -3.22 12.11
CA TYR A 311 14.21 -2.62 12.56
C TYR A 311 14.28 -1.19 12.01
N ALA A 312 14.00 -0.22 12.87
CA ALA A 312 14.13 1.20 12.55
C ALA A 312 15.58 1.64 12.78
N GLN A 313 16.17 2.27 11.77
CA GLN A 313 17.52 2.80 11.81
C GLN A 313 17.46 4.32 11.59
N ARG A 314 18.16 5.07 12.43
CA ARG A 314 18.21 6.52 12.39
C ARG A 314 19.67 6.97 12.49
N VAL A 315 20.03 7.99 11.71
CA VAL A 315 21.32 8.67 11.82
C VAL A 315 21.04 10.13 12.20
N ALA A 316 21.69 10.59 13.25
CA ALA A 316 21.51 11.93 13.79
C ALA A 316 22.85 12.61 14.00
N LEU A 317 22.91 13.92 13.72
CA LEU A 317 24.02 14.79 14.11
C LEU A 317 23.53 15.68 15.24
N VAL A 318 24.07 15.50 16.45
CA VAL A 318 23.68 16.31 17.61
C VAL A 318 24.72 17.39 17.87
N LEU A 319 24.23 18.60 18.11
CA LEU A 319 25.07 19.73 18.45
C LEU A 319 25.17 19.87 19.98
N PRO A 320 26.33 20.25 20.53
CA PRO A 320 26.48 20.44 21.97
C PRO A 320 25.55 21.54 22.51
N ALA A 321 24.94 21.31 23.68
CA ALA A 321 23.94 22.21 24.27
C ALA A 321 24.51 23.60 24.64
N THR A 322 25.78 23.66 25.01
CA THR A 322 26.55 24.88 25.23
C THR A 322 27.87 24.74 24.49
N ASP A 323 28.06 25.55 23.46
CA ASP A 323 29.28 25.52 22.67
C ASP A 323 29.85 26.93 22.54
N ALA A 324 31.00 27.16 23.17
CA ALA A 324 31.72 28.42 23.05
C ALA A 324 32.49 28.42 21.74
N LEU A 325 32.37 29.53 20.99
CA LEU A 325 33.13 29.72 19.77
C LEU A 325 34.65 29.55 20.07
N PRO A 326 35.40 28.77 19.27
CA PRO A 326 36.85 28.60 19.47
C PRO A 326 37.59 29.94 19.45
N GLU A 327 38.69 30.04 20.22
CA GLU A 327 39.42 31.29 20.49
C GLU A 327 39.79 32.12 19.22
N PRO A 328 40.25 31.52 18.10
CA PRO A 328 40.58 32.30 16.89
C PRO A 328 39.35 32.96 16.24
N TRP A 329 38.20 32.31 16.32
CA TRP A 329 36.96 32.77 15.70
C TRP A 329 36.24 33.84 16.52
N ARG A 330 36.58 34.02 17.80
CA ARG A 330 35.97 35.05 18.68
C ARG A 330 36.30 36.48 18.25
N ALA A 331 37.37 36.67 17.49
CA ALA A 331 37.75 37.96 16.95
C ALA A 331 36.87 38.40 15.77
N VAL A 332 36.11 37.48 15.16
CA VAL A 332 35.23 37.77 14.02
C VAL A 332 33.92 38.39 14.52
N PRO A 333 33.48 39.55 13.97
CA PRO A 333 32.20 40.15 14.33
C PRO A 333 31.02 39.19 14.08
N HIS A 334 30.18 39.01 15.09
CA HIS A 334 29.00 38.14 14.99
C HIS A 334 27.90 38.77 14.13
N ASP A 335 27.58 38.11 13.02
CA ASP A 335 26.47 38.47 12.16
C ASP A 335 25.10 37.94 12.67
N VAL A 336 24.00 38.23 11.97
CA VAL A 336 22.67 37.77 12.41
C VAL A 336 22.54 36.25 12.39
N ARG A 337 23.11 35.58 11.38
CA ARG A 337 23.02 34.12 11.20
C ARG A 337 23.72 33.39 12.34
N SER A 338 24.96 33.78 12.68
CA SER A 338 25.69 33.19 13.81
C SER A 338 25.08 33.49 15.17
N ARG A 339 24.38 34.62 15.35
CA ARG A 339 23.64 34.93 16.58
C ARG A 339 22.35 34.12 16.73
N PHE A 340 21.70 33.78 15.61
CA PHE A 340 20.46 33.01 15.62
C PHE A 340 20.71 31.52 15.84
N GLU A 341 21.74 30.96 15.19
CA GLU A 341 22.20 29.57 15.39
C GLU A 341 23.66 29.49 15.91
N PRO A 342 23.91 29.89 17.17
CA PRO A 342 25.27 29.99 17.72
C PRO A 342 25.96 28.63 17.86
N ARG A 343 25.19 27.57 18.15
CA ARG A 343 25.72 26.20 18.32
C ARG A 343 26.18 25.62 17.00
N LEU A 344 25.40 25.85 15.94
CA LEU A 344 25.80 25.46 14.60
C LEU A 344 27.04 26.22 14.16
N ASN A 345 27.09 27.53 14.41
CA ASN A 345 28.25 28.35 14.10
C ASN A 345 29.52 27.86 14.83
N ALA A 346 29.43 27.52 16.11
CA ALA A 346 30.55 26.96 16.87
C ALA A 346 30.97 25.57 16.37
N TRP A 347 30.01 24.72 15.98
CA TRP A 347 30.30 23.41 15.41
C TRP A 347 31.01 23.51 14.05
N ILE A 348 30.57 24.39 13.16
CA ILE A 348 31.25 24.66 11.89
C ILE A 348 32.66 25.22 12.15
N ALA A 349 32.82 26.13 13.12
CA ALA A 349 34.12 26.67 13.50
C ALA A 349 35.13 25.57 13.89
N ARG A 350 34.68 24.51 14.55
CA ARG A 350 35.53 23.37 14.93
C ARG A 350 35.94 22.50 13.76
N ILE A 351 35.03 22.27 12.81
CA ILE A 351 35.35 21.56 11.57
C ILE A 351 36.36 22.37 10.73
N LEU A 352 36.14 23.68 10.64
CA LEU A 352 37.06 24.57 9.94
C LEU A 352 38.40 24.69 10.67
N GLY A 353 38.49 24.45 11.98
CA GLY A 353 39.73 24.58 12.74
C GLY A 353 40.18 26.04 12.86
N ASP A 354 41.50 26.26 12.96
CA ASP A 354 42.07 27.62 13.03
C ASP A 354 41.89 28.36 11.68
N PRO A 355 41.18 29.50 11.63
CA PRO A 355 41.03 30.29 10.40
C PRO A 355 42.37 30.80 9.84
N GLY A 356 43.41 30.94 10.68
CA GLY A 356 44.75 31.33 10.25
C GLY A 356 45.45 30.30 9.36
N ARG A 357 44.98 29.04 9.35
CA ARG A 357 45.53 27.98 8.49
C ARG A 357 45.13 28.14 7.03
N PHE A 358 44.06 28.87 6.74
CA PHE A 358 43.59 29.12 5.39
C PHE A 358 44.18 30.44 4.86
N VAL A 359 45.02 30.33 3.83
CA VAL A 359 45.65 31.47 3.16
C VAL A 359 45.03 31.61 1.78
N LEU A 360 44.24 32.66 1.61
CA LEU A 360 43.55 32.99 0.38
C LEU A 360 44.47 33.87 -0.48
N GLY A 361 44.49 33.60 -1.78
CA GLY A 361 45.30 34.34 -2.75
C GLY A 361 44.44 35.00 -3.83
N ALA A 362 44.90 36.13 -4.34
CA ALA A 362 44.35 36.76 -5.53
C ALA A 362 45.47 37.36 -6.38
N GLU A 363 45.28 37.37 -7.70
CA GLU A 363 46.19 38.01 -8.65
C GLU A 363 45.49 39.17 -9.34
N VAL A 364 46.17 40.31 -9.43
CA VAL A 364 45.77 41.42 -10.28
C VAL A 364 46.47 41.25 -11.62
N ARG A 365 45.69 41.07 -12.69
CA ARG A 365 46.20 40.86 -14.05
C ARG A 365 45.83 42.02 -14.97
N ARG A 366 46.73 42.41 -15.87
CA ARG A 366 46.44 43.38 -16.95
C ARG A 366 46.97 42.82 -18.26
N GLY A 367 46.11 42.70 -19.26
CA GLY A 367 46.49 42.10 -20.55
C GLY A 367 46.99 40.65 -20.44
N GLY A 368 46.60 39.92 -19.38
CA GLY A 368 47.02 38.54 -19.11
C GLY A 368 48.31 38.38 -18.29
N GLU A 369 49.04 39.46 -17.99
CA GLU A 369 50.22 39.43 -17.12
C GLU A 369 49.86 39.73 -15.67
N VAL A 370 50.48 39.02 -14.72
CA VAL A 370 50.31 39.23 -13.27
C VAL A 370 51.13 40.45 -12.85
N ILE A 371 50.45 41.51 -12.39
CA ILE A 371 51.09 42.74 -11.89
C ILE A 371 51.36 42.64 -10.40
N GLU A 372 50.40 42.11 -9.64
CA GLU A 372 50.43 42.04 -8.19
C GLU A 372 49.81 40.72 -7.71
N THR A 373 50.43 40.08 -6.72
CA THR A 373 49.87 38.92 -6.03
C THR A 373 49.56 39.32 -4.59
N LEU A 374 48.30 39.17 -4.21
CA LEU A 374 47.78 39.47 -2.88
C LEU A 374 47.56 38.18 -2.09
N SER A 375 47.77 38.25 -0.78
CA SER A 375 47.45 37.16 0.14
C SER A 375 46.76 37.70 1.39
N SER A 376 45.88 36.89 1.97
CA SER A 376 45.15 37.20 3.19
C SER A 376 44.78 35.92 3.92
N THR A 377 44.74 35.96 5.26
CA THR A 377 44.13 34.88 6.04
C THR A 377 42.61 34.93 5.99
N LEU A 378 41.94 33.82 6.26
CA LEU A 378 40.46 33.78 6.37
C LEU A 378 39.93 34.67 7.49
N LEU A 379 40.71 34.84 8.57
CA LEU A 379 40.34 35.70 9.70
C LEU A 379 40.15 37.16 9.27
N GLU A 380 40.99 37.64 8.36
CA GLU A 380 40.95 39.02 7.84
C GLU A 380 39.75 39.30 6.93
N VAL A 381 39.12 38.27 6.36
CA VAL A 381 37.88 38.41 5.56
C VAL A 381 36.68 38.78 6.46
N GLY A 382 36.71 38.39 7.74
CA GLY A 382 35.75 38.86 8.73
C GLY A 382 34.35 38.23 8.63
N MET A 383 34.21 37.06 8.01
CA MET A 383 32.94 36.32 7.92
C MET A 383 32.84 35.23 8.97
N THR A 384 31.65 35.05 9.56
CA THR A 384 31.40 34.00 10.55
C THR A 384 31.35 32.60 9.89
N PRO A 385 31.73 31.53 10.60
CA PRO A 385 31.72 30.15 10.06
C PRO A 385 30.40 29.73 9.40
N LEU A 386 29.27 30.02 10.04
CA LEU A 386 27.96 29.69 9.48
C LEU A 386 27.68 30.48 8.20
N SER A 387 28.05 31.76 8.18
CA SER A 387 27.84 32.59 6.98
C SER A 387 28.79 32.22 5.85
N LEU A 388 30.01 31.79 6.13
CA LEU A 388 30.91 31.19 5.13
C LEU A 388 30.29 29.95 4.49
N ALA A 389 29.72 29.03 5.29
CA ALA A 389 29.09 27.82 4.79
C ALA A 389 27.80 28.07 4.00
N LEU A 390 27.07 29.15 4.29
CA LEU A 390 25.87 29.52 3.54
C LEU A 390 26.18 30.40 2.32
N ALA A 391 27.28 31.13 2.35
CA ALA A 391 27.69 32.05 1.28
C ALA A 391 28.59 31.41 0.22
N CYS A 392 29.01 30.15 0.40
CA CYS A 392 29.90 29.45 -0.54
C CYS A 392 29.18 28.93 -1.80
N SER A 393 27.85 28.92 -1.81
CA SER A 393 27.01 28.55 -2.95
C SER A 393 26.07 29.70 -3.33
N SER A 394 25.68 29.76 -4.60
CA SER A 394 24.64 30.66 -5.10
C SER A 394 23.41 29.85 -5.50
N SER A 395 22.24 30.31 -5.08
CA SER A 395 20.92 29.81 -5.51
C SER A 395 20.64 30.11 -6.99
N VAL A 396 21.29 31.14 -7.55
CA VAL A 396 21.09 31.63 -8.92
C VAL A 396 22.22 31.15 -9.84
N PRO A 397 21.92 30.42 -10.93
CA PRO A 397 22.91 30.00 -11.92
C PRO A 397 23.69 31.19 -12.50
N ASN A 398 24.99 31.02 -12.73
CA ASN A 398 25.90 32.04 -13.30
C ASN A 398 26.08 33.33 -12.47
N ARG A 399 25.65 33.34 -11.20
CA ARG A 399 25.96 34.43 -10.26
C ARG A 399 27.07 33.98 -9.30
N PRO A 400 28.09 34.81 -9.04
CA PRO A 400 29.11 34.51 -8.05
C PRO A 400 28.47 34.36 -6.66
N ALA A 401 29.03 33.45 -5.86
CA ALA A 401 28.54 33.24 -4.51
C ALA A 401 28.87 34.47 -3.63
N LEU A 402 28.07 34.74 -2.59
CA LEU A 402 28.30 35.91 -1.72
C LEU A 402 29.71 35.90 -1.09
N PHE A 403 30.25 34.71 -0.79
CA PHE A 403 31.63 34.57 -0.31
C PHE A 403 32.66 35.08 -1.34
N GLU A 404 32.45 34.82 -2.62
CA GLU A 404 33.35 35.26 -3.69
C GLU A 404 33.31 36.78 -3.86
N LEU A 405 32.12 37.38 -3.75
CA LEU A 405 31.95 38.83 -3.77
C LEU A 405 32.67 39.51 -2.59
N GLU A 406 32.50 38.98 -1.38
CA GLU A 406 33.19 39.51 -0.19
C GLU A 406 34.71 39.33 -0.29
N LEU A 407 35.18 38.21 -0.85
CA LEU A 407 36.60 37.97 -1.05
C LEU A 407 37.20 38.89 -2.12
N ALA A 408 36.50 39.08 -3.25
CA ALA A 408 36.88 40.00 -4.31
C ALA A 408 36.98 41.43 -3.77
N ARG A 409 35.97 41.88 -3.01
CA ARG A 409 35.96 43.19 -2.36
C ARG A 409 37.13 43.37 -1.37
N HIS A 410 37.38 42.36 -0.54
CA HIS A 410 38.50 42.37 0.42
C HIS A 410 39.84 42.57 -0.29
N PHE A 411 40.09 41.83 -1.37
CA PHE A 411 41.32 41.98 -2.14
C PHE A 411 41.37 43.27 -2.95
N ALA A 412 40.25 43.71 -3.53
CA ALA A 412 40.15 44.99 -4.23
C ALA A 412 40.58 46.16 -3.34
N SER A 413 40.19 46.16 -2.06
CA SER A 413 40.58 47.19 -1.09
C SER A 413 42.09 47.21 -0.75
N ARG A 414 42.84 46.18 -1.14
CA ARG A 414 44.28 46.02 -0.89
C ARG A 414 45.15 46.24 -2.12
N VAL A 415 44.54 46.43 -3.30
CA VAL A 415 45.26 46.74 -4.54
C VAL A 415 45.91 48.12 -4.39
N ARG A 416 47.22 48.22 -4.64
CA ARG A 416 47.97 49.47 -4.44
C ARG A 416 47.64 50.55 -5.48
N GLU A 417 47.49 50.12 -6.74
CA GLU A 417 47.22 50.99 -7.89
C GLU A 417 46.02 50.44 -8.67
N PRO A 418 44.78 50.80 -8.30
CA PRO A 418 43.59 50.37 -9.02
C PRO A 418 43.60 50.97 -10.44
N ALA A 419 43.31 50.15 -11.44
CA ALA A 419 43.21 50.58 -12.82
C ALA A 419 41.99 49.93 -13.50
N PRO A 420 41.30 50.66 -14.38
CA PRO A 420 40.05 50.19 -15.00
C PRO A 420 40.24 49.00 -15.97
N ASP A 421 41.48 48.70 -16.37
CA ASP A 421 41.83 47.58 -17.26
C ASP A 421 42.46 46.39 -16.51
N ALA A 422 42.48 46.42 -15.17
CA ALA A 422 43.01 45.37 -14.33
C ALA A 422 41.90 44.39 -13.89
N GLU A 423 42.13 43.10 -14.07
CA GLU A 423 41.26 42.01 -13.65
C GLU A 423 41.76 41.40 -12.33
N LEU A 424 40.87 41.25 -11.35
CA LEU A 424 41.16 40.54 -10.10
C LEU A 424 40.75 39.07 -10.23
N VAL A 425 41.73 38.17 -10.18
CA VAL A 425 41.52 36.72 -10.28
C VAL A 425 41.73 36.08 -8.92
N LEU A 426 40.68 35.47 -8.36
CA LEU A 426 40.76 34.69 -7.12
C LEU A 426 41.48 33.35 -7.40
N LEU A 427 42.45 32.99 -6.55
CA LEU A 427 43.21 31.76 -6.69
C LEU A 427 42.64 30.65 -5.80
N ASP A 428 42.46 29.47 -6.37
CA ASP A 428 42.16 28.25 -5.60
C ASP A 428 43.41 27.65 -4.95
N THR A 429 44.60 27.94 -5.48
CA THR A 429 45.88 27.41 -4.99
C THR A 429 46.50 28.32 -3.93
N LEU A 430 47.39 27.74 -3.12
CA LEU A 430 48.15 28.49 -2.12
C LEU A 430 49.02 29.58 -2.77
N PRO A 431 48.99 30.82 -2.25
CA PRO A 431 49.85 31.87 -2.77
C PRO A 431 51.34 31.59 -2.47
N PRO A 432 52.27 32.11 -3.30
CA PRO A 432 53.70 31.94 -3.10
C PRO A 432 54.15 32.47 -1.72
N GLY A 433 54.90 31.66 -0.97
CA GLY A 433 55.41 32.05 0.35
C GLY A 433 54.50 31.69 1.54
N ALA A 434 53.39 30.98 1.31
CA ALA A 434 52.58 30.40 2.39
C ALA A 434 53.40 29.42 3.25
N ALA A 435 53.08 29.36 4.55
CA ALA A 435 53.78 28.49 5.48
C ALA A 435 53.50 27.00 5.16
N PRO A 436 54.44 26.08 5.45
CA PRO A 436 54.18 24.65 5.34
C PRO A 436 52.97 24.25 6.19
N GLY A 437 52.00 23.54 5.60
CA GLY A 437 50.76 23.13 6.26
C GLY A 437 49.58 24.11 6.13
N SER A 438 49.75 25.25 5.46
CA SER A 438 48.63 26.12 5.08
C SER A 438 47.73 25.46 4.03
N LEU A 439 46.44 25.84 4.03
CA LEU A 439 45.42 25.41 3.08
C LEU A 439 45.01 26.57 2.17
N GLY A 440 44.76 26.28 0.89
CA GLY A 440 44.36 27.28 -0.11
C GLY A 440 42.85 27.53 -0.16
N GLY A 441 42.44 28.37 -1.12
CA GLY A 441 41.04 28.70 -1.35
C GLY A 441 40.20 27.52 -1.86
N GLY A 442 40.80 26.64 -2.65
CA GLY A 442 40.14 25.45 -3.20
C GLY A 442 39.79 24.42 -2.14
N GLU A 443 40.70 24.16 -1.18
CA GLU A 443 40.44 23.28 -0.04
C GLU A 443 39.35 23.85 0.86
N LEU A 444 39.40 25.15 1.15
CA LEU A 444 38.37 25.84 1.94
C LEU A 444 37.00 25.72 1.26
N ARG A 445 36.89 26.03 -0.03
CA ARG A 445 35.64 25.96 -0.79
C ARG A 445 35.09 24.55 -0.84
N SER A 446 35.95 23.55 -1.00
CA SER A 446 35.56 22.14 -0.99
C SER A 446 34.98 21.73 0.37
N LEU A 447 35.63 22.12 1.47
CA LEU A 447 35.15 21.85 2.82
C LEU A 447 33.83 22.58 3.12
N LEU A 448 33.74 23.87 2.78
CA LEU A 448 32.51 24.65 2.92
C LEU A 448 31.35 24.07 2.10
N GLY A 449 31.63 23.59 0.87
CA GLY A 449 30.63 22.92 0.03
C GLY A 449 30.11 21.62 0.66
N LEU A 450 30.97 20.84 1.33
CA LEU A 450 30.54 19.65 2.08
C LEU A 450 29.69 20.03 3.31
N VAL A 451 30.10 21.05 4.07
CA VAL A 451 29.31 21.57 5.20
C VAL A 451 27.95 22.08 4.70
N HIS A 452 27.93 22.86 3.63
CA HIS A 452 26.72 23.39 3.01
C HIS A 452 25.76 22.27 2.62
N ARG A 453 26.24 21.25 1.90
CA ARG A 453 25.45 20.05 1.53
C ARG A 453 24.88 19.31 2.75
N LEU A 454 25.56 19.38 3.90
CA LEU A 454 25.10 18.77 5.14
C LEU A 454 24.09 19.63 5.91
N ILE A 455 24.13 20.95 5.83
CA ILE A 455 23.24 21.82 6.63
C ILE A 455 22.06 22.37 5.85
N ALA A 456 22.22 22.59 4.54
CA ALA A 456 21.22 23.24 3.70
C ALA A 456 19.95 22.40 3.57
N GLY A 457 18.80 23.00 3.86
CA GLY A 457 17.48 22.38 3.68
C GLY A 457 17.18 21.19 4.60
N ARG A 458 18.08 20.83 5.52
CA ARG A 458 17.90 19.65 6.38
C ARG A 458 16.87 19.86 7.48
N ARG A 459 16.24 18.76 7.89
CA ARG A 459 15.27 18.76 8.99
C ARG A 459 15.99 18.75 10.34
N ALA A 460 15.54 19.59 11.26
CA ALA A 460 15.94 19.52 12.66
C ALA A 460 15.48 18.22 13.32
N LEU A 461 16.25 17.77 14.32
CA LEU A 461 15.86 16.67 15.19
C LEU A 461 14.64 17.04 16.04
N ASP A 462 13.81 16.04 16.31
CA ASP A 462 12.79 16.10 17.34
C ASP A 462 12.73 14.80 18.16
N ALA A 463 11.92 14.76 19.22
CA ALA A 463 11.91 13.62 20.14
C ALA A 463 11.40 12.31 19.51
N ARG A 464 10.74 12.36 18.34
CA ARG A 464 10.27 11.17 17.63
C ARG A 464 11.41 10.41 16.96
N ASP A 465 12.52 11.10 16.66
CA ASP A 465 13.72 10.47 16.10
C ASP A 465 14.43 9.54 17.10
N TRP A 466 14.11 9.72 18.38
CA TRP A 466 14.65 8.98 19.52
C TRP A 466 13.64 7.97 20.07
N PHE A 467 12.53 7.74 19.36
CA PHE A 467 11.43 6.91 19.79
C PHE A 467 11.18 5.74 18.82
N PRO A 468 10.89 4.51 19.32
CA PRO A 468 10.61 3.36 18.45
C PRO A 468 9.41 3.59 17.52
N ALA A 469 9.45 3.02 16.32
CA ALA A 469 8.44 3.27 15.27
C ALA A 469 7.00 2.84 15.62
N ASP A 470 6.82 1.99 16.63
CA ASP A 470 5.52 1.39 16.97
C ASP A 470 4.67 2.23 17.95
N GLY A 471 4.99 3.51 18.17
CA GLY A 471 4.16 4.40 19.00
C GLY A 471 4.12 5.85 18.55
N VAL A 472 3.12 6.57 19.05
CA VAL A 472 2.93 8.01 18.81
C VAL A 472 3.70 8.78 19.88
N ALA A 473 4.80 9.43 19.49
CA ALA A 473 5.54 10.32 20.36
C ALA A 473 5.25 11.79 20.01
N ASP A 474 5.08 12.61 21.05
CA ASP A 474 5.09 14.07 20.93
C ASP A 474 6.49 14.52 20.44
N PRO A 475 6.62 15.40 19.44
CA PRO A 475 7.89 15.99 19.04
C PRO A 475 8.69 16.64 20.19
N ALA A 476 8.02 17.07 21.27
CA ALA A 476 8.60 17.71 22.44
C ALA A 476 9.55 18.87 22.11
N LEU A 477 9.17 19.66 21.08
CA LEU A 477 9.89 20.84 20.61
C LEU A 477 9.62 22.04 21.52
N ASP A 478 10.66 22.76 21.91
CA ASP A 478 10.56 24.03 22.64
C ASP A 478 10.34 25.19 21.66
N LEU A 479 9.09 25.36 21.24
CA LEU A 479 8.70 26.47 20.37
C LEU A 479 8.79 27.84 21.09
N GLY A 480 8.76 27.85 22.43
CA GLY A 480 8.91 29.08 23.22
C GLY A 480 10.34 29.60 23.20
N GLU A 481 11.33 28.72 23.18
CA GLU A 481 12.73 29.09 22.92
C GLU A 481 12.92 29.65 21.52
N LEU A 482 12.33 29.01 20.51
CA LEU A 482 12.43 29.48 19.12
C LEU A 482 11.80 30.87 18.96
N GLU A 483 10.61 31.09 19.55
CA GLU A 483 9.96 32.40 19.56
C GLU A 483 10.83 33.48 20.24
N ARG A 484 11.42 33.16 21.41
CA ARG A 484 12.34 34.09 22.09
C ARG A 484 13.56 34.44 21.24
N ARG A 485 14.13 33.48 20.48
CA ARG A 485 15.24 33.75 19.56
C ARG A 485 14.82 34.68 18.41
N VAL A 486 13.64 34.46 17.85
CA VAL A 486 13.09 35.33 16.80
C VAL A 486 12.93 36.77 17.30
N GLU A 487 12.39 36.94 18.51
CA GLU A 487 12.17 38.27 19.09
C GLU A 487 13.44 38.98 19.57
N SER A 488 14.41 38.24 20.11
CA SER A 488 15.64 38.85 20.66
C SER A 488 16.74 39.07 19.63
N VAL A 489 16.77 38.25 18.56
CA VAL A 489 17.85 38.28 17.57
C VAL A 489 17.34 38.73 16.21
N LEU A 490 16.35 38.04 15.65
CA LEU A 490 15.98 38.20 14.25
C LEU A 490 15.24 39.51 13.97
N ARG A 491 14.19 39.82 14.76
CA ARG A 491 13.41 41.05 14.60
C ARG A 491 14.27 42.30 14.78
N PRO A 492 15.04 42.48 15.88
CA PRO A 492 15.86 43.68 16.04
C PRO A 492 16.96 43.79 14.99
N ALA A 493 17.43 42.67 14.42
CA ALA A 493 18.46 42.70 13.40
C ALA A 493 17.94 43.22 12.05
N ILE A 494 16.74 42.81 11.62
CA ILE A 494 16.15 43.34 10.38
C ILE A 494 15.72 44.81 10.54
N GLU A 495 15.18 45.19 11.69
CA GLU A 495 14.83 46.59 11.98
C GLU A 495 16.07 47.49 11.92
N ARG A 496 17.17 47.08 12.57
CA ARG A 496 18.45 47.81 12.50
C ARG A 496 19.01 47.89 11.07
N ALA A 497 18.93 46.82 10.29
CA ALA A 497 19.42 46.81 8.92
C ALA A 497 18.63 47.79 8.02
N ILE A 498 17.30 47.84 8.20
CA ILE A 498 16.43 48.80 7.50
C ILE A 498 16.77 50.24 7.91
N ASP A 499 16.89 50.50 9.21
CA ASP A 499 17.20 51.85 9.73
C ASP A 499 18.59 52.33 9.28
N ALA A 500 19.60 51.46 9.35
CA ALA A 500 20.95 51.76 8.91
C ALA A 500 21.02 52.06 7.40
N LEU A 501 20.33 51.27 6.58
CA LEU A 501 20.32 51.45 5.13
C LEU A 501 19.57 52.74 4.73
N ALA A 502 18.43 53.03 5.37
CA ALA A 502 17.69 54.26 5.16
C ALA A 502 18.49 55.50 5.56
N ALA A 503 19.21 55.45 6.69
CA ALA A 503 20.08 56.53 7.13
C ALA A 503 21.25 56.74 6.16
N SER A 504 21.91 55.66 5.72
CA SER A 504 23.03 55.74 4.77
C SER A 504 22.61 56.35 3.42
N ILE A 505 21.42 55.99 2.90
CA ILE A 505 20.85 56.59 1.67
C ILE A 505 20.62 58.09 1.86
N ALA A 506 20.17 58.54 3.03
CA ALA A 506 19.97 59.97 3.28
C ALA A 506 21.30 60.76 3.34
N THR A 507 22.38 60.13 3.81
CA THR A 507 23.71 60.76 3.91
C THR A 507 24.49 60.78 2.60
N ASN A 508 24.16 59.91 1.63
CA ASN A 508 24.91 59.72 0.38
C ASN A 508 26.42 59.48 0.56
N GLU A 509 26.82 58.86 1.67
CA GLU A 509 28.21 58.49 1.93
C GLU A 509 28.49 57.07 1.42
N THR A 510 29.38 56.94 0.44
CA THR A 510 29.74 55.65 -0.20
C THR A 510 30.10 54.56 0.81
N GLN A 511 30.97 54.88 1.78
CA GLN A 511 31.41 53.90 2.79
C GLN A 511 30.29 53.47 3.73
N ALA A 512 29.39 54.39 4.09
CA ALA A 512 28.23 54.09 4.93
C ALA A 512 27.21 53.21 4.20
N LEU A 513 26.99 53.47 2.90
CA LEU A 513 26.15 52.65 2.03
C LEU A 513 26.70 51.23 1.86
N CYS A 514 27.98 51.08 1.52
CA CYS A 514 28.62 49.75 1.40
C CYS A 514 28.60 48.97 2.73
N THR A 515 28.64 49.66 3.88
CA THR A 515 28.58 49.00 5.20
C THR A 515 27.14 48.57 5.53
N ALA A 516 26.15 49.43 5.28
CA ALA A 516 24.75 49.10 5.50
C ALA A 516 24.26 47.98 4.57
N LEU A 517 24.70 47.96 3.30
CA LEU A 517 24.42 46.87 2.37
C LEU A 517 25.00 45.53 2.84
N ARG A 518 26.19 45.54 3.46
CA ARG A 518 26.78 44.33 4.07
C ARG A 518 25.97 43.82 5.26
N GLU A 519 25.45 44.72 6.10
CA GLU A 519 24.56 44.32 7.20
C GLU A 519 23.20 43.81 6.71
N ALA A 520 22.75 44.27 5.54
CA ALA A 520 21.53 43.83 4.87
C ALA A 520 21.68 42.48 4.14
N ALA A 521 22.90 42.13 3.69
CA ALA A 521 23.16 40.95 2.85
C ALA A 521 22.58 39.62 3.37
N PRO A 522 22.62 39.29 4.69
CA PRO A 522 22.02 38.07 5.20
C PRO A 522 20.51 37.93 4.97
N PHE A 523 19.80 39.05 4.79
CA PHE A 523 18.34 39.12 4.60
C PHE A 523 17.91 39.20 3.13
N ALA A 524 18.85 39.48 2.24
CA ALA A 524 18.61 39.59 0.80
C ALA A 524 19.67 38.82 0.01
N PRO A 525 19.82 37.49 0.22
CA PRO A 525 20.89 36.71 -0.43
C PRO A 525 20.80 36.71 -1.97
N ASP A 526 19.61 36.95 -2.52
CA ASP A 526 19.38 37.02 -3.97
C ASP A 526 19.51 38.46 -4.54
N ALA A 527 19.81 39.45 -3.70
CA ALA A 527 20.01 40.82 -4.17
C ALA A 527 21.34 40.95 -4.93
N PRO A 528 21.39 41.77 -5.99
CA PRO A 528 22.61 42.00 -6.74
C PRO A 528 23.52 42.95 -5.95
N PHE A 529 24.40 42.43 -5.09
CA PHE A 529 25.44 43.21 -4.38
C PHE A 529 26.63 43.59 -5.29
N GLY A 530 26.37 43.80 -6.58
CA GLY A 530 27.40 43.94 -7.60
C GLY A 530 28.13 45.26 -7.52
N VAL A 531 27.40 46.38 -7.40
CA VAL A 531 27.98 47.72 -7.37
C VAL A 531 28.70 47.91 -6.04
N ALA A 532 28.12 47.45 -4.93
CA ALA A 532 28.77 47.54 -3.61
C ALA A 532 30.10 46.77 -3.49
N ALA A 533 30.38 45.83 -4.42
CA ALA A 533 31.61 45.06 -4.47
C ALA A 533 32.71 45.71 -5.33
N GLU A 534 32.41 46.79 -6.07
CA GLU A 534 33.38 47.50 -6.91
C GLU A 534 34.41 48.28 -6.06
N PRO A 535 35.65 48.49 -6.55
CA PRO A 535 36.70 49.22 -5.81
C PRO A 535 36.34 50.70 -5.60
N GLU A 536 35.73 51.31 -6.62
CA GLU A 536 35.24 52.68 -6.62
C GLU A 536 33.81 52.68 -7.19
N PRO A 537 32.80 52.35 -6.36
CA PRO A 537 31.43 52.25 -6.84
C PRO A 537 30.90 53.62 -7.23
N ASP A 538 30.23 53.70 -8.38
CA ASP A 538 29.48 54.89 -8.75
C ASP A 538 28.39 55.16 -7.70
N LEU A 539 28.40 56.35 -7.10
CA LEU A 539 27.50 56.69 -6.00
C LEU A 539 26.02 56.65 -6.46
N GLY A 540 25.74 57.01 -7.71
CA GLY A 540 24.38 56.95 -8.27
C GLY A 540 23.87 55.52 -8.34
N ALA A 541 24.65 54.63 -8.95
CA ALA A 541 24.34 53.21 -9.04
C ALA A 541 24.26 52.54 -7.65
N LEU A 542 25.12 52.93 -6.70
CA LEU A 542 25.11 52.40 -5.34
C LEU A 542 23.86 52.82 -4.55
N VAL A 543 23.38 54.06 -4.74
CA VAL A 543 22.13 54.55 -4.13
C VAL A 543 20.92 53.83 -4.74
N GLU A 544 20.92 53.57 -6.05
CA GLU A 544 19.87 52.77 -6.70
C GLU A 544 19.84 51.33 -6.16
N GLU A 545 21.00 50.68 -6.04
CA GLU A 545 21.14 49.34 -5.45
C GLU A 545 20.65 49.33 -3.99
N ALA A 546 21.10 50.28 -3.17
CA ALA A 546 20.69 50.43 -1.78
C ALA A 546 19.18 50.67 -1.62
N SER A 547 18.58 51.48 -2.50
CA SER A 547 17.14 51.74 -2.49
C SER A 547 16.34 50.49 -2.84
N ALA A 548 16.78 49.73 -3.86
CA ALA A 548 16.14 48.47 -4.24
C ALA A 548 16.22 47.42 -3.11
N VAL A 549 17.37 47.30 -2.44
CA VAL A 549 17.53 46.43 -1.28
C VAL A 549 16.65 46.88 -0.11
N LEU A 550 16.56 48.20 0.15
CA LEU A 550 15.71 48.74 1.21
C LEU A 550 14.24 48.41 0.98
N ASP A 551 13.72 48.62 -0.24
CA ASP A 551 12.35 48.29 -0.60
C ASP A 551 12.06 46.79 -0.42
N GLU A 552 13.02 45.94 -0.80
CA GLU A 552 12.93 44.49 -0.57
C GLU A 552 12.88 44.14 0.92
N LEU A 553 13.77 44.71 1.73
CA LEU A 553 13.82 44.46 3.17
C LEU A 553 12.55 44.93 3.87
N GLN A 554 12.03 46.11 3.53
CA GLN A 554 10.79 46.63 4.10
C GLN A 554 9.60 45.72 3.78
N ARG A 555 9.49 45.26 2.53
CA ARG A 555 8.46 44.30 2.11
C ARG A 555 8.59 42.96 2.86
N LYS A 556 9.80 42.42 2.97
CA LYS A 556 10.08 41.17 3.73
C LYS A 556 9.75 41.34 5.20
N HIS A 557 10.13 42.45 5.81
CA HIS A 557 9.85 42.77 7.21
C HIS A 557 8.34 42.86 7.48
N GLN A 558 7.57 43.56 6.64
CA GLN A 558 6.11 43.64 6.77
C GLN A 558 5.45 42.27 6.68
N ALA A 559 5.83 41.45 5.69
CA ALA A 559 5.33 40.08 5.54
C ALA A 559 5.70 39.19 6.74
N PHE A 560 6.93 39.33 7.25
CA PHE A 560 7.41 38.62 8.44
C PHE A 560 6.60 38.98 9.69
N VAL A 561 6.37 40.27 9.94
CA VAL A 561 5.59 40.73 11.10
C VAL A 561 4.14 40.26 11.02
N ALA A 562 3.53 40.32 9.84
CA ALA A 562 2.18 39.79 9.63
C ALA A 562 2.11 38.29 9.94
N ARG A 563 3.06 37.51 9.40
CA ARG A 563 3.14 36.07 9.62
C ARG A 563 3.36 35.70 11.08
N LEU A 564 4.18 36.47 11.79
CA LEU A 564 4.43 36.26 13.22
C LEU A 564 3.16 36.49 14.05
N ASN A 565 2.37 37.51 13.73
CA ASN A 565 1.10 37.78 14.39
C ASN A 565 0.08 36.66 14.12
N GLU A 566 0.02 36.13 12.90
CA GLU A 566 -0.81 34.94 12.58
C GLU A 566 -0.39 33.72 13.40
N LEU A 567 0.92 33.45 13.51
CA LEU A 567 1.44 32.32 14.27
C LEU A 567 1.09 32.39 15.76
N ARG A 568 1.05 33.61 16.31
CA ARG A 568 0.64 33.87 17.69
C ARG A 568 -0.86 33.71 17.90
N ALA A 569 -1.66 34.23 16.97
CA ALA A 569 -3.11 34.10 17.04
C ALA A 569 -3.54 32.63 16.92
N GLY A 570 -2.95 31.89 15.96
CA GLY A 570 -3.23 30.46 15.74
C GLY A 570 -2.70 29.53 16.84
N ALA A 571 -1.80 29.99 17.71
CA ALA A 571 -1.34 29.23 18.87
C ALA A 571 -2.47 28.91 19.87
N ALA A 572 -3.59 29.65 19.82
CA ALA A 572 -4.76 29.44 20.66
C ALA A 572 -5.74 28.36 20.13
N GLU A 573 -5.67 27.99 18.84
CA GLU A 573 -6.72 27.20 18.18
C GLU A 573 -6.29 25.78 17.72
N GLY A 574 -4.99 25.46 17.67
CA GLY A 574 -4.48 24.20 17.10
C GLY A 574 -3.46 23.45 17.97
N ASN A 575 -3.71 22.15 18.18
CA ASN A 575 -2.89 21.25 19.02
C ASN A 575 -1.73 20.55 18.25
N ASP A 576 -1.53 20.84 16.96
CA ASP A 576 -0.47 20.22 16.15
C ASP A 576 0.86 21.00 16.25
N VAL A 577 1.75 20.50 17.12
CA VAL A 577 3.08 21.06 17.38
C VAL A 577 3.96 21.05 16.11
N LEU A 578 3.81 20.05 15.23
CA LEU A 578 4.64 19.92 14.02
C LEU A 578 4.25 20.94 12.95
N ALA A 579 2.95 21.13 12.75
CA ALA A 579 2.45 22.16 11.84
C ALA A 579 2.96 23.54 12.27
N ARG A 580 2.93 23.82 13.58
CA ARG A 580 3.45 25.06 14.16
C ARG A 580 4.96 25.19 13.97
N ALA A 581 5.74 24.14 14.25
CA ALA A 581 7.20 24.14 14.04
C ALA A 581 7.58 24.42 12.59
N ARG A 582 6.87 23.82 11.62
CA ARG A 582 7.07 24.07 10.19
C ARG A 582 6.74 25.51 9.82
N ALA A 583 5.65 26.07 10.37
CA ALA A 583 5.25 27.43 10.09
C ALA A 583 6.23 28.47 10.68
N TRP A 584 6.78 28.21 11.89
CA TRP A 584 7.88 28.99 12.45
C TRP A 584 9.14 28.91 11.60
N THR A 585 9.53 27.71 11.16
CA THR A 585 10.69 27.50 10.29
C THR A 585 10.55 28.27 8.97
N ALA A 586 9.38 28.19 8.33
CA ALA A 586 9.08 28.93 7.11
C ALA A 586 9.13 30.45 7.32
N CYS A 587 8.64 30.95 8.47
CA CYS A 587 8.69 32.37 8.81
C CYS A 587 10.14 32.88 9.01
N ILE A 588 11.04 32.05 9.54
CA ILE A 588 12.46 32.41 9.69
C ILE A 588 13.17 32.38 8.34
N ARG A 589 12.92 31.34 7.54
CA ARG A 589 13.51 31.16 6.20
C ARG A 589 13.09 32.26 5.21
N SER A 590 11.89 32.81 5.35
CA SER A 590 11.48 33.95 4.51
C SER A 590 12.33 35.21 4.70
N LEU A 591 13.05 35.32 5.82
CA LEU A 591 14.02 36.39 6.07
C LEU A 591 15.46 35.97 5.77
N LEU A 592 15.92 34.82 6.29
CA LEU A 592 17.34 34.44 6.21
C LEU A 592 17.73 33.62 4.97
N GLY A 593 16.74 33.24 4.15
CA GLY A 593 16.88 32.38 2.97
C GLY A 593 16.29 30.98 3.19
N GLU A 594 15.79 30.36 2.12
CA GLU A 594 15.14 29.02 2.15
C GLU A 594 16.06 27.91 2.66
N GLU A 595 17.36 28.03 2.41
CA GLU A 595 18.34 27.03 2.82
C GLU A 595 18.81 27.19 4.27
N PHE A 596 18.38 28.25 4.97
CA PHE A 596 18.82 28.53 6.33
C PHE A 596 18.37 27.41 7.30
N PRO A 597 19.31 26.80 8.05
CA PRO A 597 18.99 25.76 9.02
C PRO A 597 18.36 26.38 10.28
N VAL A 598 17.22 25.84 10.70
CA VAL A 598 16.50 26.27 11.92
C VAL A 598 16.47 25.10 12.88
N LEU A 599 17.14 25.23 14.02
CA LEU A 599 17.40 24.14 14.96
C LEU A 599 16.77 24.45 16.32
N PRO A 600 15.46 24.14 16.51
CA PRO A 600 14.81 24.26 17.81
C PRO A 600 15.39 23.26 18.83
N PHE A 601 15.17 23.55 20.11
CA PHE A 601 15.41 22.57 21.17
C PHE A 601 14.31 21.53 21.22
N PHE A 602 14.67 20.32 21.63
CA PHE A 602 13.72 19.29 22.01
C PHE A 602 14.21 18.52 23.24
N THR A 603 13.29 17.89 23.96
CA THR A 603 13.62 16.99 25.06
C THR A 603 13.33 15.55 24.64
N PRO A 604 14.33 14.64 24.63
CA PRO A 604 14.09 13.25 24.24
C PRO A 604 13.21 12.53 25.25
N HIS A 605 12.38 11.60 24.75
CA HIS A 605 11.61 10.69 25.59
C HIS A 605 12.50 9.56 26.14
N ARG A 606 12.07 8.91 27.23
CA ARG A 606 12.75 7.72 27.81
C ARG A 606 14.25 7.92 28.09
N VAL A 607 14.60 9.09 28.62
CA VAL A 607 15.97 9.50 28.99
C VAL A 607 16.73 8.42 29.77
N ALA A 608 16.09 7.75 30.73
CA ALA A 608 16.72 6.68 31.52
C ALA A 608 17.12 5.45 30.67
N GLU A 609 16.28 5.05 29.72
CA GLU A 609 16.55 3.91 28.83
C GLU A 609 17.64 4.24 27.80
N LEU A 610 17.57 5.45 27.23
CA LEU A 610 18.62 5.99 26.36
C LEU A 610 19.96 6.10 27.10
N GLY A 611 19.94 6.52 28.37
CA GLY A 611 21.12 6.60 29.23
C GLY A 611 21.73 5.22 29.50
N ALA A 612 20.90 4.21 29.78
CA ALA A 612 21.36 2.84 29.95
C ALA A 612 21.97 2.26 28.66
N SER A 613 21.33 2.52 27.50
CA SER A 613 21.88 2.13 26.20
C SER A 613 23.21 2.80 25.90
N ARG A 614 23.32 4.10 26.19
CA ARG A 614 24.59 4.84 26.03
C ARG A 614 25.68 4.27 26.93
N ALA A 615 25.38 3.91 28.18
CA ALA A 615 26.36 3.35 29.11
C ALA A 615 26.92 2.00 28.64
N ASP A 616 26.18 1.26 27.80
CA ASP A 616 26.53 -0.09 27.34
C ASP A 616 27.19 -0.11 25.94
N GLN A 617 27.95 0.95 25.57
CA GLN A 617 28.61 1.04 24.26
C GLN A 617 29.48 -0.18 23.95
N ALA A 618 30.26 -0.67 24.92
CA ALA A 618 31.17 -1.78 24.71
C ALA A 618 30.44 -3.07 24.32
N ALA A 619 29.26 -3.36 24.89
CA ALA A 619 28.47 -4.50 24.49
C ALA A 619 27.82 -4.28 23.11
N LEU A 620 27.28 -3.07 22.87
CA LEU A 620 26.63 -2.72 21.61
C LEU A 620 27.60 -2.85 20.42
N THR A 621 28.81 -2.33 20.55
CA THR A 621 29.82 -2.37 19.47
C THR A 621 30.63 -3.66 19.46
N GLY A 622 30.44 -4.56 20.43
CA GLY A 622 31.24 -5.77 20.57
C GLY A 622 32.71 -5.48 20.92
N GLY A 623 32.98 -4.36 21.60
CA GLY A 623 34.30 -3.92 22.01
C GLY A 623 35.10 -3.16 20.94
N ASP A 624 34.56 -3.00 19.73
CA ASP A 624 35.20 -2.24 18.66
C ASP A 624 34.76 -0.76 18.70
N PRO A 625 35.66 0.20 18.99
CA PRO A 625 35.32 1.63 19.01
C PRO A 625 34.98 2.21 17.63
N PHE A 626 35.40 1.55 16.53
CA PHE A 626 35.17 2.04 15.17
C PHE A 626 33.91 1.47 14.52
N ALA A 627 33.22 0.53 15.17
CA ALA A 627 32.12 -0.21 14.55
C ALA A 627 31.01 0.68 13.99
N ALA A 628 30.67 1.78 14.69
CA ALA A 628 29.69 2.75 14.23
C ALA A 628 30.15 3.52 12.98
N LEU A 629 31.43 3.92 12.95
CA LEU A 629 32.03 4.62 11.81
C LEU A 629 32.12 3.69 10.59
N THR A 630 32.59 2.46 10.78
CA THR A 630 32.64 1.44 9.72
C THR A 630 31.25 1.17 9.15
N TRP A 631 30.22 1.08 9.99
CA TRP A 631 28.84 0.91 9.52
C TRP A 631 28.35 2.13 8.71
N LEU A 632 28.62 3.36 9.17
CA LEU A 632 28.26 4.58 8.41
C LEU A 632 28.90 4.58 7.01
N GLN A 633 30.18 4.20 6.91
CA GLN A 633 30.91 4.09 5.65
C GLN A 633 30.33 3.01 4.71
N GLN A 634 29.80 1.91 5.26
CA GLN A 634 29.17 0.85 4.47
C GLN A 634 27.79 1.24 3.94
N VAL A 635 27.04 2.04 4.69
CA VAL A 635 25.68 2.49 4.30
C VAL A 635 25.73 3.66 3.32
N ALA A 636 26.72 4.55 3.43
CA ALA A 636 26.88 5.76 2.62
C ALA A 636 26.63 5.57 1.11
N PRO A 637 27.20 4.56 0.41
CA PRO A 637 27.01 4.41 -1.04
C PRO A 637 25.55 4.20 -1.48
N THR A 638 24.69 3.75 -0.57
CA THR A 638 23.26 3.54 -0.84
C THR A 638 22.37 4.68 -0.36
N ARG A 639 22.91 5.61 0.42
CA ARG A 639 22.18 6.67 1.13
C ARG A 639 22.89 8.02 0.97
N PRO A 640 22.45 8.86 0.02
CA PRO A 640 23.09 10.15 -0.28
C PRO A 640 23.23 11.08 0.94
N GLU A 641 22.25 11.04 1.86
CA GLU A 641 22.25 11.90 3.04
C GLU A 641 23.31 11.49 4.08
N VAL A 642 23.55 10.18 4.22
CA VAL A 642 24.62 9.60 5.06
C VAL A 642 25.97 9.79 4.39
N ASP A 643 26.06 9.64 3.07
CA ASP A 643 27.27 9.91 2.28
C ASP A 643 27.77 11.35 2.47
N ALA A 644 26.89 12.34 2.49
CA ALA A 644 27.26 13.72 2.76
C ALA A 644 27.91 13.90 4.16
N LEU A 645 27.41 13.19 5.17
CA LEU A 645 27.99 13.21 6.52
C LEU A 645 29.36 12.51 6.54
N VAL A 646 29.46 11.32 5.96
CA VAL A 646 30.71 10.54 5.91
C VAL A 646 31.78 11.27 5.10
N SER A 647 31.41 11.93 4.00
CA SER A 647 32.30 12.77 3.20
C SER A 647 32.87 13.94 4.02
N LEU A 648 32.02 14.58 4.83
CA LEU A 648 32.47 15.65 5.72
C LEU A 648 33.40 15.12 6.83
N MET A 649 33.06 13.98 7.45
CA MET A 649 33.91 13.35 8.47
C MET A 649 35.28 12.98 7.90
N THR A 650 35.29 12.39 6.70
CA THR A 650 36.54 12.02 6.00
C THR A 650 37.38 13.26 5.66
N ALA A 651 36.74 14.33 5.20
CA ALA A 651 37.43 15.60 4.94
C ALA A 651 37.98 16.24 6.22
N ASN A 652 37.21 16.19 7.32
CA ASN A 652 37.65 16.68 8.62
C ASN A 652 38.87 15.90 9.12
N ASP A 653 38.86 14.56 9.00
CA ASP A 653 39.98 13.70 9.40
C ASP A 653 41.23 13.96 8.53
N LEU A 654 41.05 14.15 7.22
CA LEU A 654 42.14 14.49 6.29
C LEU A 654 42.80 15.83 6.64
N LEU A 655 42.03 16.76 7.19
CA LEU A 655 42.48 18.09 7.60
C LEU A 655 42.88 18.15 9.09
N GLU A 656 43.11 16.98 9.71
CA GLU A 656 43.50 16.82 11.11
C GLU A 656 42.56 17.57 12.08
N GLY A 657 41.28 17.64 11.73
CA GLY A 657 40.23 18.22 12.54
C GLY A 657 39.91 17.38 13.79
N PRO A 658 39.12 17.92 14.73
CA PRO A 658 38.72 17.18 15.92
C PRO A 658 37.89 15.95 15.53
N ALA A 659 38.18 14.80 16.14
CA ALA A 659 37.44 13.57 15.90
C ALA A 659 35.95 13.74 16.24
N LEU A 660 35.08 13.36 15.31
CA LEU A 660 33.64 13.35 15.51
C LEU A 660 33.22 12.01 16.13
N GLU A 661 32.89 12.03 17.42
CA GLU A 661 32.47 10.83 18.15
C GLU A 661 31.18 10.24 17.59
N CYS A 662 31.15 8.92 17.41
CA CYS A 662 29.97 8.16 17.03
C CYS A 662 29.48 7.33 18.21
N THR A 663 28.25 7.53 18.63
CA THR A 663 27.60 6.76 19.71
C THR A 663 26.42 5.98 19.13
N VAL A 664 26.29 4.70 19.49
CA VAL A 664 25.15 3.86 19.10
C VAL A 664 24.16 3.75 20.25
N LEU A 665 22.89 4.01 20.00
CA LEU A 665 21.80 3.78 20.93
C LEU A 665 20.87 2.72 20.34
N GLN A 666 20.45 1.76 21.14
CA GLN A 666 19.52 0.71 20.73
C GLN A 666 18.40 0.55 21.75
N LEU A 667 17.16 0.62 21.28
CA LEU A 667 15.94 0.45 22.08
C LEU A 667 15.10 -0.75 21.56
N PRO A 668 14.42 -1.50 22.44
CA PRO A 668 14.53 -1.43 23.89
C PRO A 668 15.93 -1.83 24.38
N HIS A 669 16.41 -1.18 25.45
CA HIS A 669 17.73 -1.49 25.99
C HIS A 669 17.71 -2.83 26.73
N GLN A 670 18.64 -3.70 26.39
CA GLN A 670 18.91 -4.95 27.10
C GLN A 670 20.42 -5.03 27.41
N PRO A 671 20.82 -5.19 28.68
CA PRO A 671 22.23 -5.22 29.06
C PRO A 671 23.01 -6.34 28.37
N GLY A 672 24.22 -6.05 27.89
CA GLY A 672 25.12 -7.03 27.27
C GLY A 672 24.76 -7.41 25.83
N ARG A 673 23.75 -6.76 25.25
CA ARG A 673 23.27 -7.07 23.90
C ARG A 673 24.08 -6.34 22.84
N ARG A 674 24.43 -7.05 21.77
CA ARG A 674 25.11 -6.47 20.61
C ARG A 674 24.14 -5.64 19.76
N TRP A 675 24.65 -4.60 19.13
CA TRP A 675 23.93 -3.81 18.14
C TRP A 675 23.46 -4.70 16.97
N ALA A 676 22.18 -4.58 16.62
CA ALA A 676 21.53 -5.40 15.60
C ALA A 676 22.13 -5.23 14.20
N ALA A 677 22.83 -4.13 13.90
CA ALA A 677 23.54 -4.02 12.63
C ALA A 677 24.80 -4.91 12.56
N LEU A 678 25.36 -5.33 13.70
CA LEU A 678 26.57 -6.14 13.78
C LEU A 678 26.30 -7.61 14.15
N GLY A 679 25.06 -7.98 14.43
CA GLY A 679 24.66 -9.29 14.91
C GLY A 679 23.28 -9.69 14.42
N GLN A 680 22.80 -10.88 14.80
CA GLN A 680 21.43 -11.26 14.47
C GLN A 680 20.44 -10.47 15.35
N PRO A 681 19.45 -9.79 14.76
CA PRO A 681 18.40 -9.11 15.51
C PRO A 681 17.55 -10.13 16.28
N SER A 682 17.06 -9.75 17.47
CA SER A 682 16.08 -10.54 18.22
C SER A 682 14.69 -10.43 17.59
N ASP A 683 13.73 -11.16 18.16
CA ASP A 683 12.32 -11.13 17.79
C ASP A 683 11.59 -9.79 18.16
N ASP A 684 12.28 -8.82 18.76
CA ASP A 684 11.68 -7.55 19.26
C ASP A 684 11.80 -6.43 18.23
N THR A 685 10.79 -5.55 18.08
CA THR A 685 10.97 -4.31 17.31
C THR A 685 12.13 -3.49 17.88
N LEU A 686 13.09 -3.15 17.03
CA LEU A 686 14.30 -2.42 17.42
C LEU A 686 14.33 -1.03 16.79
N LEU A 687 14.76 -0.05 17.58
CA LEU A 687 15.30 1.21 17.08
C LEU A 687 16.80 1.18 17.31
N ALA A 688 17.59 1.37 16.25
CA ALA A 688 18.98 1.78 16.35
C ALA A 688 19.15 3.23 15.90
N LEU A 689 19.81 4.02 16.73
CA LEU A 689 20.14 5.41 16.48
C LEU A 689 21.66 5.57 16.56
N VAL A 690 22.27 5.93 15.43
CA VAL A 690 23.69 6.30 15.38
C VAL A 690 23.78 7.81 15.48
N VAL A 691 24.34 8.30 16.58
CA VAL A 691 24.50 9.72 16.89
C VAL A 691 25.94 10.13 16.64
N VAL A 692 26.13 11.12 15.79
CA VAL A 692 27.42 11.79 15.59
C VAL A 692 27.44 13.08 16.40
N GLY A 693 28.53 13.30 17.14
CA GLY A 693 28.74 14.47 17.98
C GLY A 693 28.48 14.22 19.47
N ALA A 694 29.06 15.09 20.30
CA ALA A 694 28.93 15.01 21.75
C ALA A 694 27.59 15.56 22.23
N PHE A 695 26.92 14.82 23.12
CA PHE A 695 25.63 15.21 23.70
C PHE A 695 25.50 14.78 25.16
N THR A 696 24.53 15.35 25.87
CA THR A 696 24.13 14.93 27.23
C THR A 696 22.62 14.78 27.27
N LEU A 697 22.13 13.75 27.94
CA LEU A 697 20.69 13.45 28.01
C LEU A 697 19.98 14.23 29.14
N GLU A 698 20.74 14.91 30.00
CA GLU A 698 20.23 15.66 31.17
C GLU A 698 19.70 17.07 30.81
N GLY A 699 19.74 17.46 29.53
CA GLY A 699 19.31 18.77 29.05
C GLY A 699 18.68 18.72 27.66
N PRO A 700 18.19 19.86 27.15
CA PRO A 700 17.56 19.92 25.84
C PRO A 700 18.61 19.69 24.74
N LEU A 701 18.20 18.94 23.72
CA LEU A 701 19.03 18.57 22.57
C LEU A 701 18.65 19.38 21.34
N THR A 702 19.59 19.52 20.41
CA THR A 702 19.34 20.12 19.10
C THR A 702 20.32 19.57 18.07
N GLY A 703 19.95 19.59 16.80
CA GLY A 703 20.78 19.06 15.72
C GLY A 703 19.98 18.64 14.49
N PHE A 704 20.59 17.85 13.62
CA PHE A 704 20.03 17.44 12.34
C PHE A 704 19.65 15.96 12.31
N SER A 705 18.47 15.69 11.75
CA SER A 705 18.11 14.35 11.28
C SER A 705 18.84 14.10 9.97
N ILE A 706 19.77 13.15 9.94
CA ILE A 706 20.60 12.90 8.76
C ILE A 706 19.85 12.01 7.77
N ASP A 707 19.41 10.83 8.20
CA ASP A 707 18.56 9.89 7.45
C ASP A 707 17.83 8.99 8.46
N GLY A 708 16.76 8.34 8.04
CA GLY A 708 16.18 7.26 8.80
C GLY A 708 15.17 6.42 8.06
N TRP A 709 15.27 5.11 8.24
CA TRP A 709 14.47 4.12 7.51
C TRP A 709 14.08 2.96 8.41
N THR A 710 13.19 2.10 7.89
CA THR A 710 12.77 0.89 8.60
C THR A 710 12.90 -0.29 7.67
N GLU A 711 13.54 -1.34 8.16
CA GLU A 711 13.72 -2.60 7.46
C GLU A 711 12.88 -3.67 8.15
N LEU A 712 12.44 -4.66 7.37
CA LEU A 712 11.83 -5.86 7.91
C LEU A 712 12.88 -6.96 7.90
N VAL A 713 13.30 -7.39 9.09
CA VAL A 713 14.16 -8.56 9.22
C VAL A 713 13.25 -9.79 9.17
N PRO A 714 13.34 -10.63 8.14
CA PRO A 714 12.44 -11.79 7.99
C PRO A 714 12.58 -12.75 9.16
N ALA A 715 11.47 -13.33 9.59
CA ALA A 715 11.49 -14.37 10.60
C ALA A 715 12.23 -15.62 10.08
N ALA A 716 12.96 -16.31 10.95
CA ALA A 716 13.65 -17.56 10.60
C ALA A 716 12.67 -18.72 10.33
N LYS A 717 11.42 -18.61 10.80
CA LYS A 717 10.37 -19.61 10.64
C LYS A 717 9.07 -18.92 10.22
N GLU A 718 8.41 -19.50 9.21
CA GLU A 718 7.13 -19.01 8.70
C GLU A 718 6.05 -20.09 8.84
N THR A 719 4.81 -19.66 9.07
CA THR A 719 3.67 -20.58 9.09
C THR A 719 3.12 -20.78 7.69
N ALA A 720 3.42 -21.93 7.09
CA ALA A 720 2.81 -22.36 5.84
C ALA A 720 1.44 -23.02 6.06
N ALA A 721 0.67 -23.19 5.00
CA ALA A 721 -0.60 -23.91 5.01
C ALA A 721 -0.57 -25.07 4.01
N VAL A 722 -1.33 -26.13 4.28
CA VAL A 722 -1.47 -27.27 3.38
C VAL A 722 -2.95 -27.42 3.05
N THR A 723 -3.27 -27.53 1.76
CA THR A 723 -4.57 -28.02 1.31
C THR A 723 -4.40 -29.44 0.78
N PHE A 724 -5.37 -30.32 1.01
CA PHE A 724 -5.32 -31.70 0.59
C PHE A 724 -6.61 -32.10 -0.12
N HIS A 725 -6.48 -32.94 -1.14
CA HIS A 725 -7.63 -33.48 -1.84
C HIS A 725 -8.32 -34.53 -0.97
N TYR A 726 -9.60 -34.31 -0.68
CA TYR A 726 -10.47 -35.21 0.05
C TYR A 726 -11.72 -35.51 -0.79
N ASP A 727 -11.83 -36.74 -1.29
CA ASP A 727 -13.01 -37.22 -2.01
C ASP A 727 -14.15 -37.49 -1.02
N ALA A 728 -14.93 -36.45 -0.71
CA ALA A 728 -16.07 -36.58 0.17
C ALA A 728 -17.19 -37.36 -0.54
N PRO A 729 -17.83 -38.36 0.11
CA PRO A 729 -18.88 -39.18 -0.54
C PRO A 729 -20.03 -38.30 -1.09
N GLY A 730 -20.26 -38.39 -2.40
CA GLY A 730 -21.23 -37.55 -3.12
C GLY A 730 -22.70 -37.80 -2.81
N ALA A 731 -23.04 -38.81 -2.01
CA ALA A 731 -24.42 -39.12 -1.61
C ALA A 731 -24.56 -39.15 -0.08
N ARG A 732 -25.27 -38.16 0.48
CA ARG A 732 -25.81 -38.23 1.84
C ARG A 732 -27.33 -38.40 1.74
N PRO A 733 -27.93 -39.48 2.27
CA PRO A 733 -29.37 -39.65 2.19
C PRO A 733 -30.08 -38.50 2.95
N PRO A 734 -31.16 -37.91 2.40
CA PRO A 734 -31.88 -36.81 3.04
C PRO A 734 -32.62 -37.22 4.32
N GLN A 735 -32.71 -38.52 4.62
CA GLN A 735 -33.28 -39.07 5.86
C GLN A 735 -32.24 -39.92 6.59
N VAL A 736 -31.51 -39.28 7.52
CA VAL A 736 -30.47 -39.92 8.34
C VAL A 736 -31.01 -40.56 9.62
N VAL A 737 -32.32 -40.43 9.88
CA VAL A 737 -32.99 -40.95 11.08
C VAL A 737 -34.18 -41.83 10.66
N LEU A 738 -34.14 -43.11 11.04
CA LEU A 738 -35.27 -44.04 10.91
C LEU A 738 -35.91 -44.26 12.28
N LEU A 739 -37.21 -44.01 12.37
CA LEU A 739 -38.01 -44.34 13.55
C LEU A 739 -38.69 -45.69 13.34
N ALA A 740 -38.05 -46.75 13.82
CA ALA A 740 -38.57 -48.12 13.74
C ALA A 740 -39.63 -48.38 14.83
N GLN A 741 -40.68 -49.13 14.48
CA GLN A 741 -41.68 -49.63 15.43
C GLN A 741 -41.60 -51.16 15.51
N PRO A 742 -41.75 -51.76 16.70
CA PRO A 742 -41.71 -53.21 16.82
C PRO A 742 -42.86 -53.87 16.03
N PRO A 743 -42.61 -55.01 15.37
CA PRO A 743 -43.63 -55.72 14.61
C PRO A 743 -44.76 -56.26 15.51
N ASP A 744 -44.40 -56.70 16.72
CA ASP A 744 -45.32 -57.07 17.80
C ASP A 744 -45.34 -55.98 18.89
N LEU A 745 -46.54 -55.54 19.29
CA LEU A 745 -46.71 -54.48 20.29
C LEU A 745 -46.50 -54.96 21.73
N ASP A 746 -46.60 -56.28 21.95
CA ASP A 746 -46.44 -56.88 23.27
C ASP A 746 -45.00 -57.35 23.53
N GLN A 747 -44.13 -57.25 22.52
CA GLN A 747 -42.71 -57.60 22.68
C GLN A 747 -42.01 -56.62 23.63
N THR A 748 -41.26 -57.18 24.58
CA THR A 748 -40.54 -56.39 25.60
C THR A 748 -39.14 -55.97 25.17
N ARG A 749 -38.58 -56.57 24.10
CA ARG A 749 -37.24 -56.31 23.56
C ARG A 749 -37.25 -56.38 22.04
N TRP A 750 -36.32 -55.67 21.40
CA TRP A 750 -36.01 -55.85 19.99
C TRP A 750 -35.15 -57.09 19.78
N SER A 751 -35.48 -57.90 18.77
CA SER A 751 -34.55 -58.89 18.22
C SER A 751 -33.68 -58.25 17.13
N PHE A 752 -32.50 -58.82 16.90
CA PHE A 752 -31.60 -58.37 15.84
C PHE A 752 -32.26 -58.52 14.47
N GLU A 753 -32.93 -59.64 14.24
CA GLU A 753 -33.63 -59.99 13.02
C GLU A 753 -34.72 -58.97 12.69
N SER A 754 -35.55 -58.58 13.68
CA SER A 754 -36.60 -57.58 13.45
C SER A 754 -36.04 -56.18 13.14
N VAL A 755 -34.89 -55.81 13.71
CA VAL A 755 -34.20 -54.56 13.35
C VAL A 755 -33.68 -54.62 11.92
N VAL A 756 -33.02 -55.72 11.54
CA VAL A 756 -32.50 -55.92 10.18
C VAL A 756 -33.62 -55.93 9.14
N GLU A 757 -34.72 -56.65 9.40
CA GLU A 757 -35.88 -56.67 8.51
C GLU A 757 -36.52 -55.28 8.36
N THR A 758 -36.64 -54.52 9.45
CA THR A 758 -37.15 -53.14 9.40
C THR A 758 -36.25 -52.24 8.56
N LEU A 759 -34.92 -52.40 8.66
CA LEU A 759 -33.97 -51.67 7.83
C LEU A 759 -34.09 -52.08 6.35
N LEU A 760 -34.17 -53.38 6.06
CA LEU A 760 -34.32 -53.88 4.69
C LEU A 760 -35.66 -53.49 4.05
N GLU A 761 -36.74 -53.45 4.84
CA GLU A 761 -38.03 -52.95 4.40
C GLU A 761 -37.95 -51.45 4.10
N SER A 762 -37.39 -50.66 5.02
CA SER A 762 -37.16 -49.22 4.82
C SER A 762 -36.32 -48.95 3.56
N TRP A 763 -35.34 -49.80 3.29
CA TRP A 763 -34.51 -49.73 2.09
C TRP A 763 -35.29 -49.97 0.80
N ARG A 764 -36.10 -51.03 0.78
CA ARG A 764 -36.99 -51.33 -0.35
C ARG A 764 -38.00 -50.19 -0.57
N LEU A 765 -38.56 -49.66 0.52
CA LEU A 765 -39.48 -48.51 0.49
C LEU A 765 -38.80 -47.25 -0.06
N MET A 766 -37.54 -47.00 0.29
CA MET A 766 -36.77 -45.88 -0.24
C MET A 766 -36.60 -45.96 -1.76
N LYS A 767 -36.37 -47.17 -2.31
CA LYS A 767 -36.23 -47.38 -3.76
C LYS A 767 -37.54 -47.18 -4.53
N ILE A 768 -38.68 -47.50 -3.92
CA ILE A 768 -39.99 -47.32 -4.55
C ILE A 768 -40.58 -45.91 -4.33
N ARG A 769 -39.89 -45.02 -3.61
CA ARG A 769 -40.27 -43.60 -3.45
C ARG A 769 -40.30 -42.83 -4.78
N ALA A 770 -39.64 -43.35 -5.81
CA ALA A 770 -39.57 -42.78 -7.15
C ALA A 770 -40.51 -43.47 -8.18
N VAL A 771 -41.45 -44.31 -7.73
CA VAL A 771 -42.43 -44.96 -8.62
C VAL A 771 -43.36 -43.88 -9.17
N GLY A 772 -43.35 -43.69 -10.48
CA GLY A 772 -44.20 -42.73 -11.16
C GLY A 772 -45.61 -43.26 -11.47
N PRO A 773 -46.50 -42.40 -11.98
CA PRO A 773 -47.87 -42.78 -12.33
C PRO A 773 -47.97 -43.89 -13.39
N LYS A 774 -46.93 -44.07 -14.22
CA LYS A 774 -46.87 -45.11 -15.26
C LYS A 774 -46.61 -46.48 -14.66
N GLU A 775 -45.68 -46.58 -13.70
CA GLU A 775 -45.38 -47.85 -13.02
C GLU A 775 -46.55 -48.31 -12.13
N LEU A 776 -47.30 -47.37 -11.52
CA LEU A 776 -48.49 -47.69 -10.70
C LEU A 776 -49.66 -48.25 -11.50
N ARG A 777 -49.86 -47.83 -12.77
CA ARG A 777 -50.92 -48.37 -13.64
C ARG A 777 -50.77 -49.87 -13.90
N ALA A 778 -49.54 -50.40 -13.89
CA ALA A 778 -49.26 -51.80 -14.14
C ALA A 778 -49.66 -52.73 -12.96
N LEU A 779 -49.84 -52.19 -11.75
CA LEU A 779 -50.15 -52.95 -10.54
C LEU A 779 -51.66 -53.18 -10.31
N GLY A 780 -52.49 -52.89 -11.30
CA GLY A 780 -53.95 -52.99 -11.19
C GLY A 780 -54.56 -51.64 -10.89
N ALA A 781 -55.06 -50.98 -11.94
CA ALA A 781 -55.74 -49.70 -11.83
C ALA A 781 -56.95 -49.83 -10.88
N GLY A 782 -56.86 -49.21 -9.69
CA GLY A 782 -58.03 -48.78 -8.94
C GLY A 782 -58.10 -49.09 -7.45
N LEU A 783 -57.09 -49.75 -6.85
CA LEU A 783 -57.09 -49.95 -5.39
C LEU A 783 -56.29 -48.88 -4.64
N LEU A 784 -55.07 -48.51 -5.08
CA LEU A 784 -54.25 -47.46 -4.48
C LEU A 784 -53.19 -46.92 -5.47
N PRO A 785 -52.74 -45.66 -5.34
CA PRO A 785 -53.23 -44.65 -4.42
C PRO A 785 -54.48 -43.91 -4.97
N GLY A 786 -55.44 -43.70 -4.07
CA GLY A 786 -56.84 -43.44 -4.39
C GLY A 786 -57.19 -41.98 -4.65
N LEU A 787 -56.79 -41.44 -5.80
CA LEU A 787 -57.36 -40.18 -6.30
C LEU A 787 -58.55 -40.49 -7.24
N TYR A 788 -59.71 -40.74 -6.62
CA TYR A 788 -60.99 -40.68 -7.32
C TYR A 788 -61.64 -39.35 -6.97
N LEU A 789 -61.53 -38.37 -7.86
CA LEU A 789 -62.42 -37.21 -7.80
C LEU A 789 -63.77 -37.67 -8.36
N PRO A 790 -64.87 -37.58 -7.61
CA PRO A 790 -66.19 -37.88 -8.15
C PRO A 790 -66.53 -36.81 -9.19
N GLU A 791 -66.55 -37.19 -10.46
CA GLU A 791 -67.21 -36.42 -11.52
C GLU A 791 -68.69 -36.81 -11.51
N ASP A 792 -69.47 -36.17 -10.65
CA ASP A 792 -70.92 -36.32 -10.64
C ASP A 792 -71.58 -35.00 -11.06
N GLY A 793 -72.09 -34.95 -12.28
CA GLY A 793 -72.76 -33.77 -12.84
C GLY A 793 -74.13 -33.46 -12.21
N THR A 794 -74.57 -34.28 -11.25
CA THR A 794 -75.90 -34.16 -10.62
C THR A 794 -75.93 -33.25 -9.38
N ALA A 795 -74.78 -32.72 -8.95
CA ALA A 795 -74.62 -31.84 -7.77
C ALA A 795 -75.11 -32.45 -6.43
N GLN A 796 -75.37 -33.76 -6.38
CA GLN A 796 -75.82 -34.45 -5.16
C GLN A 796 -74.67 -34.72 -4.16
N VAL A 797 -73.42 -34.67 -4.63
CA VAL A 797 -72.20 -34.76 -3.83
C VAL A 797 -71.34 -33.53 -4.10
N PRO A 798 -70.65 -32.92 -3.11
CA PRO A 798 -69.73 -31.82 -3.36
C PRO A 798 -68.58 -32.28 -4.27
N ALA A 799 -68.63 -31.92 -5.55
CA ALA A 799 -67.58 -32.16 -6.53
C ALA A 799 -66.75 -30.88 -6.73
N VAL A 800 -65.45 -31.05 -7.00
CA VAL A 800 -64.55 -29.93 -7.32
C VAL A 800 -64.57 -29.74 -8.83
N ASP A 801 -65.15 -28.64 -9.32
CA ASP A 801 -65.09 -28.27 -10.73
C ASP A 801 -63.67 -27.80 -11.07
N LEU A 802 -62.92 -28.68 -11.73
CA LEU A 802 -61.53 -28.43 -12.12
C LEU A 802 -61.43 -27.37 -13.23
N GLU A 803 -62.50 -27.11 -14.00
CA GLU A 803 -62.49 -26.05 -15.02
C GLU A 803 -62.49 -24.66 -14.37
N THR A 804 -63.32 -24.44 -13.34
CA THR A 804 -63.31 -23.17 -12.62
C THR A 804 -61.98 -22.93 -11.89
N LEU A 805 -61.38 -23.98 -11.31
CA LEU A 805 -60.08 -23.91 -10.64
C LEU A 805 -58.93 -23.63 -11.63
N SER A 806 -58.94 -24.28 -12.79
CA SER A 806 -58.03 -24.02 -13.92
C SER A 806 -58.13 -22.57 -14.41
N ALA A 807 -59.36 -22.06 -14.57
CA ALA A 807 -59.60 -20.69 -15.00
C ALA A 807 -59.10 -19.66 -13.96
N ALA A 808 -59.25 -19.96 -12.66
CA ALA A 808 -58.71 -19.14 -11.58
C ALA A 808 -57.18 -19.18 -11.52
N HIS A 809 -56.56 -20.35 -11.71
CA HIS A 809 -55.10 -20.48 -11.74
C HIS A 809 -54.46 -19.74 -12.93
N ARG A 810 -55.07 -19.82 -14.13
CA ARG A 810 -54.63 -19.04 -15.31
C ARG A 810 -54.72 -17.53 -15.11
N LYS A 811 -55.66 -17.05 -14.26
CA LYS A 811 -55.72 -15.64 -13.86
C LYS A 811 -54.62 -15.27 -12.86
N SER A 812 -54.28 -16.15 -11.92
CA SER A 812 -53.25 -15.92 -10.91
C SER A 812 -51.81 -16.04 -11.44
N SER A 813 -51.56 -16.91 -12.42
CA SER A 813 -50.21 -17.12 -12.99
C SER A 813 -49.71 -15.96 -13.84
N ARG A 814 -50.58 -14.99 -14.19
CA ARG A 814 -50.18 -13.73 -14.83
C ARG A 814 -49.56 -12.70 -13.88
N VAL A 815 -49.55 -12.94 -12.56
CA VAL A 815 -49.06 -11.96 -11.55
C VAL A 815 -47.66 -12.30 -11.01
N LEU A 816 -47.16 -13.53 -11.20
CA LEU A 816 -45.79 -13.90 -10.80
C LEU A 816 -44.96 -14.23 -12.05
N GLY A 817 -44.18 -13.23 -12.48
CA GLY A 817 -43.44 -13.21 -13.73
C GLY A 817 -42.51 -14.40 -13.94
N LYS A 818 -42.78 -15.15 -15.01
CA LYS A 818 -41.77 -15.78 -15.87
C LYS A 818 -42.24 -15.61 -17.32
N ARG A 819 -41.63 -14.66 -18.03
CA ARG A 819 -41.61 -14.66 -19.50
C ARG A 819 -40.77 -15.87 -19.91
N ALA A 820 -41.43 -16.86 -20.51
CA ALA A 820 -40.77 -17.92 -21.24
C ALA A 820 -40.20 -17.34 -22.53
N LEU A 821 -38.93 -17.67 -22.78
CA LEU A 821 -38.28 -17.61 -24.08
C LEU A 821 -38.98 -18.62 -25.00
N ASP A 822 -39.54 -18.12 -26.09
CA ASP A 822 -39.76 -18.83 -27.36
C ASP A 822 -39.78 -17.74 -28.44
N GLU A 823 -38.59 -17.32 -28.87
CA GLU A 823 -38.22 -16.79 -30.20
C GLU A 823 -36.76 -17.17 -30.50
#